data_AF-A0A2V9HEW4-F1
#
_entry.id   AF-A0A2V9HEW4-F1
#
_cell.length_a   1.000
_cell.length_b   1.000
_cell.length_c   1.000
_cell.angle_alpha   90.00
_cell.angle_beta   90.00
_cell.angle_gamma   90.00
#
_symmetry.space_group_name_H-M   'P 1'
#
loop_
_entity.id
_entity.type
_entity.pdbx_description
1 polymer ?
#
loop_
_entity_poly.entity_id
_entity_poly.type
_entity_poly.pdbx_seq_one_letter_code
_entity_poly.pdbx_strand_id
1 'polypeptide(L)'
;MTESLRFRMYPRKQLDIRWLDLLYAAFYCAFPRSIRAKEAELEGMFASPFPVLSAFTVRTGFDMCLGALGLPAGSEILMSALTIKEMVNIAKHHRLVPIPLDIEGETLAPEIATIEEAITERTRAIVIAHLFGTRTPMGPVIELAKKHGILVIEDCAQAFIGHHYTGHPETDVAMFSFGSIKTMTSLGGALLRVRDAELRRKMRVIQRTHPTQTRKEFAGTLLTHVILKLFTLPSLFGLLYRGCALWGTDFEELIAKVRGLDEEDWLKEIHKQCSFPLLALLARRLRTFDAARLTERIHVGGEFAKSLPREISYPGNRAAFHSFWVFPILVEARERFMAELHQRGFDGTTSGSALSVIDPPAGREALEPSKTREIHRKLLYLPVYTKVPPRERQRLTKAIAELFDKSPHLRVTDARRVYAAVARTIETPRSVEDIRNVLQRAQRENLPVCMMGTGHNLGGHAFVNGAMVLDMRQFNRVCSVDREQKRITVESGITWDKIQEAVNPAGLALKAMQSDNIFTVGGSLAANAHGRDTRFSTIVESVLGFRIMLADGSVMSVSRNENPAMFRNAIGGYGLFGIILDVDLALVNDCVYEQSSAVIPLAALVKNFEKEVWANPAVELFLARPSISPHCFLSDTIVTMWRKTDRIRKGQNAGVEK
;
A
#
# COMPACT_ATOMS: atom_id res chain seq x y z
N MET A 1 -22.35 -16.25 -11.40
CA MET A 1 -21.86 -16.59 -10.05
C MET A 1 -23.07 -16.96 -9.21
N THR A 2 -23.17 -18.18 -8.68
CA THR A 2 -24.31 -18.63 -7.85
C THR A 2 -24.36 -17.84 -6.53
N GLU A 3 -25.56 -17.64 -5.96
CA GLU A 3 -25.76 -16.83 -4.72
C GLU A 3 -24.92 -17.31 -3.52
N SER A 4 -24.59 -18.60 -3.44
CA SER A 4 -23.76 -19.16 -2.36
C SER A 4 -22.28 -18.74 -2.41
N LEU A 5 -21.77 -18.36 -3.58
CA LEU A 5 -20.41 -17.83 -3.75
C LEU A 5 -20.28 -16.38 -3.28
N ARG A 6 -21.39 -15.64 -3.12
CA ARG A 6 -21.36 -14.25 -2.64
C ARG A 6 -20.92 -14.16 -1.17
N PHE A 7 -21.14 -15.18 -0.34
CA PHE A 7 -20.92 -15.11 1.10
C PHE A 7 -19.59 -15.69 1.60
N ARG A 8 -18.74 -16.22 0.72
CA ARG A 8 -17.49 -16.86 1.13
C ARG A 8 -16.31 -15.89 1.03
N MET A 9 -15.54 -15.79 2.11
CA MET A 9 -14.26 -15.09 2.12
C MET A 9 -13.17 -15.99 2.72
N TYR A 10 -12.12 -16.29 1.96
CA TYR A 10 -11.03 -17.14 2.44
C TYR A 10 -10.06 -16.31 3.30
N PRO A 11 -9.94 -16.57 4.61
CA PRO A 11 -9.08 -15.80 5.49
C PRO A 11 -7.60 -16.04 5.16
N ARG A 12 -6.73 -15.07 5.40
CA ARG A 12 -5.28 -15.15 5.15
C ARG A 12 -4.59 -16.37 5.79
N LYS A 13 -5.14 -16.85 6.90
CA LYS A 13 -4.63 -18.01 7.61
C LYS A 13 -5.70 -18.67 8.45
N GLN A 14 -5.63 -19.99 8.58
CA GLN A 14 -6.41 -20.74 9.57
C GLN A 14 -5.57 -21.12 10.78
N LEU A 15 -6.21 -21.16 11.95
CA LEU A 15 -5.58 -21.61 13.18
C LEU A 15 -5.17 -23.08 13.06
N ASP A 16 -3.90 -23.34 13.33
CA ASP A 16 -3.31 -24.66 13.22
C ASP A 16 -3.55 -25.54 14.46
N ILE A 17 -4.82 -25.83 14.75
CA ILE A 17 -5.22 -26.58 15.93
C ILE A 17 -6.46 -27.43 15.64
N ARG A 18 -6.52 -28.67 16.13
CA ARG A 18 -7.70 -29.53 15.95
C ARG A 18 -8.71 -29.31 17.07
N TRP A 19 -9.98 -29.63 16.83
CA TRP A 19 -11.01 -29.59 17.88
C TRP A 19 -10.65 -30.49 19.07
N LEU A 20 -10.08 -31.68 18.82
CA LEU A 20 -9.57 -32.56 19.86
C LEU A 20 -8.42 -31.94 20.68
N ASP A 21 -7.62 -31.06 20.09
CA ASP A 21 -6.55 -30.36 20.82
C ASP A 21 -7.15 -29.28 21.74
N LEU A 22 -8.20 -28.58 21.30
CA LEU A 22 -8.95 -27.62 22.11
C LEU A 22 -9.68 -28.30 23.28
N LEU A 23 -10.34 -29.45 23.04
CA LEU A 23 -10.97 -30.25 24.08
C LEU A 23 -9.95 -30.78 25.10
N TYR A 24 -8.79 -31.23 24.62
CA TYR A 24 -7.68 -31.64 25.48
C TYR A 24 -7.21 -30.50 26.39
N ALA A 25 -7.07 -29.29 25.84
CA ALA A 25 -6.72 -28.10 26.61
C ALA A 25 -7.80 -27.74 27.65
N ALA A 26 -9.09 -27.81 27.27
CA ALA A 26 -10.21 -27.55 28.16
C ALA A 26 -10.24 -28.52 29.35
N PHE A 27 -10.01 -29.82 29.09
CA PHE A 27 -9.91 -30.84 30.13
C PHE A 27 -8.85 -30.48 31.18
N TYR A 28 -7.66 -30.04 30.75
CA TYR A 28 -6.59 -29.65 31.68
C TYR A 28 -6.75 -28.27 32.31
N CYS A 29 -7.69 -27.44 31.83
CA CYS A 29 -8.12 -26.27 32.59
C CYS A 29 -8.90 -26.70 33.85
N ALA A 30 -9.73 -27.73 33.74
CA ALA A 30 -10.51 -28.27 34.85
C ALA A 30 -9.65 -29.15 35.79
N PHE A 31 -8.79 -30.00 35.23
CA PHE A 31 -8.02 -31.02 35.96
C PHE A 31 -6.50 -30.85 35.82
N PRO A 32 -5.90 -29.77 36.36
CA PRO A 32 -4.46 -29.53 36.23
C PRO A 32 -3.64 -30.58 37.00
N ARG A 33 -2.39 -30.81 36.56
CA ARG A 33 -1.40 -31.57 37.34
C ARG A 33 -0.19 -30.68 37.66
N SER A 34 0.92 -31.29 38.08
CA SER A 34 2.16 -30.57 38.40
C SER A 34 2.72 -29.84 37.17
N ILE A 35 2.84 -28.51 37.27
CA ILE A 35 3.47 -27.64 36.27
C ILE A 35 4.92 -28.05 36.06
N ARG A 36 5.68 -28.22 37.15
CA ARG A 36 7.11 -28.57 37.09
C ARG A 36 7.36 -29.90 36.38
N ALA A 37 6.55 -30.92 36.67
CA ALA A 37 6.69 -32.22 36.02
C ALA A 37 6.41 -32.13 34.51
N LYS A 38 5.37 -31.37 34.12
CA LYS A 38 5.01 -31.20 32.71
C LYS A 38 6.00 -30.33 31.94
N GLU A 39 6.56 -29.32 32.60
CA GLU A 39 7.64 -28.48 32.08
C GLU A 39 8.88 -29.31 31.77
N ALA A 40 9.34 -30.15 32.71
CA ALA A 40 10.47 -31.04 32.51
C ALA A 40 10.23 -32.07 31.39
N GLU A 41 9.02 -32.66 31.34
CA GLU A 41 8.61 -33.56 30.25
C GLU A 41 8.67 -32.85 28.88
N LEU A 42 8.11 -31.65 28.78
CA LEU A 42 8.07 -30.87 27.55
C LEU A 42 9.49 -30.50 27.07
N GLU A 43 10.33 -30.02 27.99
CA GLU A 43 11.70 -29.61 27.70
C GLU A 43 12.57 -30.81 27.29
N GLY A 44 12.36 -31.98 27.88
CA GLY A 44 13.04 -33.22 27.48
C GLY A 44 12.59 -33.78 26.13
N MET A 45 11.40 -33.42 25.64
CA MET A 45 10.90 -33.86 24.33
C MET A 45 11.42 -33.02 23.16
N PHE A 46 11.72 -31.75 23.39
CA PHE A 46 12.16 -30.83 22.35
C PHE A 46 13.69 -30.83 22.25
N ALA A 47 14.23 -30.88 21.04
CA ALA A 47 15.66 -30.70 20.79
C ALA A 47 16.61 -31.70 21.48
N SER A 48 16.17 -32.85 22.01
CA SER A 48 17.06 -33.84 22.63
C SER A 48 18.25 -34.20 21.71
N PRO A 49 19.53 -34.05 22.15
CA PRO A 49 19.99 -33.86 23.54
C PRO A 49 20.23 -32.40 23.99
N PHE A 50 19.91 -31.39 23.17
CA PHE A 50 20.13 -29.99 23.53
C PHE A 50 19.21 -29.54 24.68
N PRO A 51 19.74 -28.76 25.64
CA PRO A 51 18.94 -28.25 26.74
C PRO A 51 18.00 -27.12 26.28
N VAL A 52 16.77 -27.16 26.78
CA VAL A 52 15.67 -26.27 26.37
C VAL A 52 15.04 -25.62 27.60
N LEU A 53 14.57 -24.38 27.44
CA LEU A 53 13.76 -23.68 28.41
C LEU A 53 12.41 -23.35 27.77
N SER A 54 11.32 -23.77 28.40
CA SER A 54 9.98 -23.33 28.03
C SER A 54 9.73 -21.92 28.57
N ALA A 55 9.03 -21.09 27.80
CA ALA A 55 8.66 -19.73 28.19
C ALA A 55 7.22 -19.42 27.79
N PHE A 56 6.62 -18.40 28.40
CA PHE A 56 5.23 -18.02 28.12
C PHE A 56 5.05 -17.54 26.68
N THR A 57 5.99 -16.74 26.17
CA THR A 57 6.10 -16.33 24.77
C THR A 57 7.57 -16.19 24.37
N VAL A 58 7.83 -15.98 23.07
CA VAL A 58 9.20 -15.63 22.60
C VAL A 58 9.65 -14.29 23.19
N ARG A 59 8.73 -13.31 23.34
CA ARG A 59 9.02 -12.04 24.00
C ARG A 59 9.50 -12.26 25.44
N THR A 60 8.78 -13.08 26.22
CA THR A 60 9.19 -13.47 27.58
C THR A 60 10.57 -14.14 27.57
N GLY A 61 10.81 -15.04 26.62
CA GLY A 61 12.10 -15.71 26.45
C GLY A 61 13.26 -14.76 26.18
N PHE A 62 13.04 -13.80 25.27
CA PHE A 62 14.02 -12.80 24.89
C PHE A 62 14.32 -11.83 26.04
N ASP A 63 13.29 -11.37 26.74
CA ASP A 63 13.43 -10.55 27.95
C ASP A 63 14.27 -11.24 29.03
N MET A 64 13.94 -12.50 29.36
CA MET A 64 14.73 -13.30 30.30
C MET A 64 16.17 -13.48 29.84
N CYS A 65 16.41 -13.64 28.54
CA CYS A 65 17.75 -13.79 27.98
C CYS A 65 18.58 -12.51 28.20
N LEU A 66 18.05 -11.34 27.83
CA LEU A 66 18.75 -10.08 28.00
C LEU A 66 18.97 -9.74 29.48
N GLY A 67 17.97 -9.97 30.34
CA GLY A 67 18.11 -9.78 31.78
C GLY A 67 19.16 -10.70 32.42
N ALA A 68 19.26 -11.94 31.96
CA ALA A 68 20.26 -12.90 32.44
C ALA A 68 21.67 -12.62 31.94
N LEU A 69 21.81 -12.06 30.73
CA LEU A 69 23.08 -11.59 30.18
C LEU A 69 23.60 -10.38 30.94
N GLY A 70 22.71 -9.48 31.39
CA GLY A 70 23.09 -8.31 32.17
C GLY A 70 24.05 -7.39 31.43
N LEU A 71 23.84 -7.21 30.12
CA LEU A 71 24.72 -6.42 29.26
C LEU A 71 24.79 -4.95 29.74
N PRO A 72 25.95 -4.27 29.61
CA PRO A 72 26.06 -2.87 29.99
C PRO A 72 25.07 -1.98 29.24
N ALA A 73 24.52 -0.98 29.93
CA ALA A 73 23.68 0.03 29.29
C ALA A 73 24.42 0.73 28.14
N GLY A 74 23.72 0.99 27.04
CA GLY A 74 24.29 1.54 25.81
C GLY A 74 24.96 0.52 24.90
N SER A 75 25.03 -0.77 25.28
CA SER A 75 25.51 -1.82 24.39
C SER A 75 24.61 -1.96 23.17
N GLU A 76 25.22 -2.25 22.02
CA GLU A 76 24.53 -2.40 20.75
C GLU A 76 24.10 -3.86 20.52
N ILE A 77 22.87 -4.03 20.04
CA ILE A 77 22.32 -5.32 19.61
C ILE A 77 21.89 -5.19 18.16
N LEU A 78 22.59 -5.89 17.26
CA LEU A 78 22.22 -5.90 15.84
C LEU A 78 20.99 -6.77 15.67
N MET A 79 20.02 -6.34 14.87
CA MET A 79 18.76 -7.06 14.69
C MET A 79 18.31 -6.99 13.24
N SER A 80 17.83 -8.09 12.66
CA SER A 80 17.12 -8.04 11.37
C SER A 80 16.09 -6.92 11.39
N ALA A 81 16.20 -5.98 10.44
CA ALA A 81 15.48 -4.71 10.50
C ALA A 81 13.96 -4.88 10.45
N LEU A 82 13.45 -5.97 9.88
CA LEU A 82 12.04 -6.33 9.93
C LEU A 82 11.77 -7.29 11.09
N THR A 83 11.11 -6.79 12.15
CA THR A 83 10.77 -7.61 13.33
C THR A 83 9.47 -7.12 13.98
N ILE A 84 9.05 -7.76 15.07
CA ILE A 84 7.90 -7.32 15.86
C ILE A 84 8.34 -6.18 16.79
N LYS A 85 7.55 -5.09 16.87
CA LYS A 85 7.81 -3.88 17.68
C LYS A 85 8.25 -4.19 19.11
N GLU A 86 7.61 -5.16 19.78
CA GLU A 86 7.97 -5.52 21.16
C GLU A 86 9.39 -6.07 21.32
N MET A 87 9.96 -6.75 20.31
CA MET A 87 11.35 -7.22 20.40
C MET A 87 12.32 -6.05 20.55
N VAL A 88 12.05 -4.95 19.83
CA VAL A 88 12.82 -3.70 19.92
C VAL A 88 12.60 -3.03 21.28
N ASN A 89 11.35 -3.01 21.75
CA ASN A 89 11.02 -2.42 23.04
C ASN A 89 11.66 -3.17 24.22
N ILE A 90 11.75 -4.50 24.15
CA ILE A 90 12.46 -5.30 25.15
C ILE A 90 13.95 -4.94 25.17
N ALA A 91 14.61 -4.87 24.01
CA ALA A 91 16.01 -4.45 23.96
C ALA A 91 16.22 -3.06 24.59
N LYS A 92 15.33 -2.09 24.27
CA LYS A 92 15.35 -0.75 24.87
C LYS A 92 15.05 -0.76 26.37
N HIS A 93 14.16 -1.62 26.85
CA HIS A 93 13.85 -1.79 28.27
C HIS A 93 15.09 -2.22 29.06
N HIS A 94 15.92 -3.09 28.48
CA HIS A 94 17.23 -3.47 29.02
C HIS A 94 18.34 -2.42 28.81
N ARG A 95 17.99 -1.20 28.36
CA ARG A 95 18.90 -0.08 28.04
C ARG A 95 19.93 -0.43 26.97
N LEU A 96 19.59 -1.32 26.05
CA LEU A 96 20.39 -1.64 24.87
C LEU A 96 19.97 -0.77 23.69
N VAL A 97 20.86 -0.65 22.71
CA VAL A 97 20.65 0.12 21.49
C VAL A 97 20.43 -0.85 20.32
N PRO A 98 19.19 -1.02 19.84
CA PRO A 98 18.90 -1.84 18.66
C PRO A 98 19.50 -1.19 17.41
N ILE A 99 20.29 -1.95 16.65
CA ILE A 99 20.86 -1.53 15.37
C ILE A 99 20.19 -2.32 14.25
N PRO A 100 19.52 -1.68 13.29
CA PRO A 100 18.89 -2.37 12.17
C PRO A 100 19.94 -3.01 11.25
N LEU A 101 19.69 -4.26 10.85
CA LEU A 101 20.37 -4.93 9.76
C LEU A 101 19.39 -5.02 8.58
N ASP A 102 19.68 -4.27 7.51
CA ASP A 102 18.85 -4.32 6.29
C ASP A 102 18.84 -5.75 5.72
N ILE A 103 17.74 -6.15 5.07
CA ILE A 103 17.56 -7.51 4.53
C ILE A 103 17.34 -7.48 3.03
N GLU A 104 17.91 -8.45 2.32
CA GLU A 104 17.68 -8.60 0.89
C GLU A 104 16.27 -9.11 0.62
N GLY A 105 15.55 -8.48 -0.31
CA GLY A 105 14.19 -8.89 -0.66
C GLY A 105 14.10 -10.33 -1.15
N GLU A 106 15.13 -10.82 -1.81
CA GLU A 106 15.11 -12.14 -2.47
C GLU A 106 15.52 -13.29 -1.54
N THR A 107 16.33 -13.04 -0.51
CA THR A 107 16.77 -14.07 0.45
C THR A 107 16.14 -13.92 1.84
N LEU A 108 15.64 -12.71 2.17
CA LEU A 108 15.24 -12.27 3.50
C LEU A 108 16.32 -12.43 4.57
N ALA A 109 17.57 -12.37 4.15
CA ALA A 109 18.73 -12.40 5.01
C ALA A 109 19.48 -11.06 4.91
N PRO A 110 20.07 -10.57 6.01
CA PRO A 110 21.06 -9.51 5.94
C PRO A 110 22.33 -10.01 5.25
N GLU A 111 22.99 -9.12 4.50
CA GLU A 111 24.30 -9.40 3.90
C GLU A 111 25.39 -9.42 4.99
N ILE A 112 26.35 -10.34 4.86
CA ILE A 112 27.44 -10.48 5.83
C ILE A 112 28.30 -9.21 5.90
N ALA A 113 28.52 -8.54 4.77
CA ALA A 113 29.22 -7.27 4.71
C ALA A 113 28.52 -6.18 5.56
N THR A 114 27.20 -6.05 5.43
CA THR A 114 26.41 -5.09 6.22
C THR A 114 26.44 -5.41 7.71
N ILE A 115 26.48 -6.71 8.09
CA ILE A 115 26.66 -7.09 9.49
C ILE A 115 28.04 -6.65 9.98
N GLU A 116 29.11 -6.93 9.23
CA GLU A 116 30.48 -6.58 9.62
C GLU A 116 30.66 -5.06 9.75
N GLU A 117 30.12 -4.27 8.83
CA GLU A 117 30.11 -2.80 8.87
C GLU A 117 29.33 -2.23 10.08
N ALA A 118 28.30 -2.94 10.54
CA ALA A 118 27.50 -2.52 11.69
C ALA A 118 28.15 -2.88 13.04
N ILE A 119 29.18 -3.72 13.07
CA ILE A 119 29.85 -4.10 14.32
C ILE A 119 30.71 -2.95 14.83
N THR A 120 30.60 -2.67 16.13
CA THR A 120 31.47 -1.75 16.87
C THR A 120 31.96 -2.40 18.16
N GLU A 121 32.84 -1.70 18.89
CA GLU A 121 33.28 -2.11 20.23
C GLU A 121 32.12 -2.21 21.25
N ARG A 122 30.96 -1.60 20.95
CA ARG A 122 29.75 -1.68 21.79
C ARG A 122 28.85 -2.85 21.42
N THR A 123 29.07 -3.53 20.30
CA THR A 123 28.22 -4.63 19.86
C THR A 123 28.39 -5.85 20.77
N ARG A 124 27.28 -6.41 21.25
CA ARG A 124 27.27 -7.54 22.19
C ARG A 124 26.44 -8.73 21.72
N ALA A 125 25.44 -8.50 20.89
CA ALA A 125 24.61 -9.57 20.35
C ALA A 125 24.09 -9.26 18.93
N ILE A 126 23.74 -10.30 18.18
CA ILE A 126 23.06 -10.25 16.88
C ILE A 126 21.80 -11.11 16.96
N VAL A 127 20.65 -10.56 16.55
CA VAL A 127 19.36 -11.25 16.46
C VAL A 127 18.99 -11.40 15.00
N ILE A 128 19.03 -12.62 14.47
CA ILE A 128 18.61 -12.92 13.09
C ILE A 128 17.21 -13.51 13.10
N ALA A 129 16.28 -12.82 12.44
CA ALA A 129 14.90 -13.28 12.30
C ALA A 129 14.72 -14.07 11.01
N HIS A 130 14.15 -15.27 11.14
CA HIS A 130 13.71 -16.05 9.99
C HIS A 130 12.29 -15.66 9.60
N LEU A 131 12.13 -14.96 8.48
CA LEU A 131 10.89 -14.25 8.11
C LEU A 131 10.04 -15.02 7.10
N PHE A 132 8.72 -14.95 7.26
CA PHE A 132 7.69 -15.54 6.37
C PHE A 132 7.81 -17.06 6.16
N GLY A 133 8.61 -17.72 7.00
CA GLY A 133 8.91 -19.14 6.90
C GLY A 133 10.16 -19.46 6.08
N THR A 134 10.93 -18.45 5.67
CA THR A 134 12.29 -18.63 5.15
C THR A 134 13.26 -19.04 6.25
N ARG A 135 14.47 -19.45 5.87
CA ARG A 135 15.60 -19.68 6.79
C ARG A 135 16.86 -19.02 6.24
N THR A 136 17.43 -18.14 7.05
CA THR A 136 18.72 -17.50 6.79
C THR A 136 19.85 -18.53 6.93
N PRO A 137 20.81 -18.56 5.99
CA PRO A 137 22.03 -19.35 6.16
C PRO A 137 22.85 -18.82 7.33
N MET A 138 22.75 -19.48 8.49
CA MET A 138 23.37 -18.99 9.73
C MET A 138 24.88 -19.21 9.83
N GLY A 139 25.46 -20.12 9.04
CA GLY A 139 26.91 -20.44 9.09
C GLY A 139 27.81 -19.20 9.00
N PRO A 140 27.67 -18.37 7.94
CA PRO A 140 28.46 -17.14 7.81
C PRO A 140 28.24 -16.13 8.94
N VAL A 141 27.01 -16.02 9.46
CA VAL A 141 26.71 -15.14 10.62
C VAL A 141 27.43 -15.63 11.88
N ILE A 142 27.45 -16.94 12.10
CA ILE A 142 28.11 -17.57 13.24
C ILE A 142 29.63 -17.39 13.17
N GLU A 143 30.22 -17.57 12.00
CA GLU A 143 31.66 -17.36 11.78
C GLU A 143 32.07 -15.91 12.08
N LEU A 144 31.31 -14.94 11.56
CA LEU A 144 31.55 -13.52 11.83
C LEU A 144 31.36 -13.19 13.31
N ALA A 145 30.28 -13.65 13.94
CA ALA A 145 30.02 -13.37 15.35
C ALA A 145 31.12 -13.94 16.27
N LYS A 146 31.63 -15.16 15.97
CA LYS A 146 32.76 -15.76 16.69
C LYS A 146 34.03 -14.93 16.59
N LYS A 147 34.36 -14.41 15.40
CA LYS A 147 35.53 -13.54 15.17
C LYS A 147 35.52 -12.31 16.07
N HIS A 148 34.33 -11.78 16.38
CA HIS A 148 34.16 -10.58 17.19
C HIS A 148 33.71 -10.83 18.64
N GLY A 149 33.56 -12.10 19.06
CA GLY A 149 33.09 -12.45 20.41
C GLY A 149 31.66 -11.99 20.71
N ILE A 150 30.79 -11.98 19.69
CA ILE A 150 29.41 -11.50 19.76
C ILE A 150 28.44 -12.69 19.89
N LEU A 151 27.42 -12.56 20.74
CA LEU A 151 26.39 -13.59 20.91
C LEU A 151 25.41 -13.64 19.73
N VAL A 152 25.00 -14.84 19.32
CA VAL A 152 24.03 -15.03 18.24
C VAL A 152 22.71 -15.56 18.79
N ILE A 153 21.63 -14.84 18.47
CA ILE A 153 20.26 -15.20 18.81
C ILE A 153 19.49 -15.44 17.50
N GLU A 154 18.98 -16.65 17.31
CA GLU A 154 18.06 -16.98 16.22
C GLU A 154 16.61 -16.79 16.66
N ASP A 155 15.89 -15.89 16.00
CA ASP A 155 14.43 -15.85 16.08
C ASP A 155 13.83 -16.80 15.04
N CYS A 156 13.54 -18.02 15.49
CA CYS A 156 12.89 -19.08 14.74
C CYS A 156 11.35 -19.04 14.86
N ALA A 157 10.76 -17.94 15.33
CA ALA A 157 9.32 -17.86 15.57
C ALA A 157 8.44 -18.10 14.32
N GLN A 158 8.99 -17.96 13.12
CA GLN A 158 8.28 -18.23 11.85
C GLN A 158 8.86 -19.42 11.08
N ALA A 159 9.94 -20.05 11.55
CA ALA A 159 10.70 -21.08 10.84
C ALA A 159 10.55 -22.50 11.41
N PHE A 160 9.65 -22.71 12.36
CA PHE A 160 9.45 -24.03 12.97
C PHE A 160 9.00 -25.08 11.94
N ILE A 161 9.75 -26.19 11.85
CA ILE A 161 9.47 -27.32 10.94
C ILE A 161 9.28 -28.68 11.63
N GLY A 162 9.28 -28.69 12.96
CA GLY A 162 9.21 -29.92 13.77
C GLY A 162 10.26 -29.94 14.87
N HIS A 163 10.10 -30.85 15.83
CA HIS A 163 10.93 -30.93 17.04
C HIS A 163 12.40 -31.30 16.77
N HIS A 164 12.72 -31.82 15.59
CA HIS A 164 14.09 -32.12 15.14
C HIS A 164 14.86 -30.86 14.71
N TYR A 165 14.16 -29.77 14.39
CA TYR A 165 14.80 -28.50 14.02
C TYR A 165 14.97 -27.61 15.24
N THR A 166 16.23 -27.31 15.56
CA THR A 166 16.62 -26.66 16.82
C THR A 166 17.43 -25.37 16.60
N GLY A 167 17.41 -24.86 15.36
CA GLY A 167 18.25 -23.74 14.90
C GLY A 167 19.62 -24.23 14.45
N HIS A 168 20.54 -23.31 14.15
CA HIS A 168 21.93 -23.69 13.92
C HIS A 168 22.54 -24.24 15.22
N PRO A 169 23.28 -25.36 15.19
CA PRO A 169 23.84 -25.98 16.40
C PRO A 169 24.73 -25.04 17.23
N GLU A 170 25.42 -24.12 16.57
CA GLU A 170 26.37 -23.20 17.18
C GLU A 170 25.79 -21.86 17.64
N THR A 171 24.50 -21.61 17.39
CA THR A 171 23.82 -20.42 17.91
C THR A 171 23.72 -20.50 19.43
N ASP A 172 23.84 -19.36 20.11
CA ASP A 172 23.77 -19.30 21.58
C ASP A 172 22.34 -19.51 22.09
N VAL A 173 21.38 -18.84 21.45
CA VAL A 173 19.96 -18.93 21.78
C VAL A 173 19.13 -19.06 20.52
N ALA A 174 18.30 -20.10 20.41
CA ALA A 174 17.30 -20.22 19.35
C ALA A 174 15.88 -20.22 19.94
N MET A 175 15.01 -19.35 19.44
CA MET A 175 13.68 -19.09 20.01
C MET A 175 12.56 -19.57 19.09
N PHE A 176 11.69 -20.45 19.58
CA PHE A 176 10.57 -21.00 18.83
C PHE A 176 9.25 -20.57 19.43
N SER A 177 8.33 -20.05 18.60
CA SER A 177 7.02 -19.57 19.03
C SER A 177 5.91 -20.58 18.71
N PHE A 178 5.00 -20.76 19.66
CA PHE A 178 3.78 -21.57 19.50
C PHE A 178 2.50 -20.75 19.73
N GLY A 179 2.59 -19.43 19.51
CA GLY A 179 1.46 -18.51 19.52
C GLY A 179 0.41 -18.82 18.47
N SER A 180 -0.70 -18.08 18.47
CA SER A 180 -1.95 -18.42 17.78
C SER A 180 -1.83 -18.69 16.29
N ILE A 181 -1.00 -17.92 15.59
CA ILE A 181 -0.87 -17.98 14.13
C ILE A 181 0.41 -18.71 13.67
N LYS A 182 1.04 -19.53 14.53
CA LYS A 182 2.31 -20.22 14.21
C LYS A 182 2.11 -21.53 13.46
N THR A 183 3.19 -22.06 12.84
CA THR A 183 3.15 -23.32 12.04
C THR A 183 2.57 -24.48 12.84
N MET A 184 2.85 -24.50 14.14
CA MET A 184 2.21 -25.33 15.13
C MET A 184 1.79 -24.41 16.27
N THR A 185 0.49 -24.29 16.55
CA THR A 185 0.03 -23.44 17.66
C THR A 185 -0.40 -24.28 18.86
N SER A 186 -0.06 -23.79 20.05
CA SER A 186 -0.64 -24.18 21.35
C SER A 186 -1.34 -22.98 22.01
N LEU A 187 -1.79 -22.01 21.21
CA LEU A 187 -2.44 -20.77 21.64
C LEU A 187 -1.56 -19.86 22.51
N GLY A 188 -0.25 -20.10 22.51
CA GLY A 188 0.73 -19.49 23.42
C GLY A 188 1.93 -20.42 23.61
N GLY A 189 2.91 -19.99 24.38
CA GLY A 189 4.11 -20.76 24.68
C GLY A 189 5.25 -20.53 23.69
N ALA A 190 6.45 -20.75 24.19
CA ALA A 190 7.70 -20.75 23.44
C ALA A 190 8.66 -21.80 24.01
N LEU A 191 9.60 -22.23 23.16
CA LEU A 191 10.73 -23.08 23.55
C LEU A 191 12.02 -22.39 23.11
N LEU A 192 12.98 -22.32 24.01
CA LEU A 192 14.27 -21.69 23.78
C LEU A 192 15.36 -22.74 23.94
N ARG A 193 16.11 -23.02 22.87
CA ARG A 193 17.38 -23.75 23.00
C ARG A 193 18.41 -22.74 23.47
N VAL A 194 19.01 -22.98 24.64
CA VAL A 194 20.04 -22.11 25.22
C VAL A 194 21.28 -22.95 25.44
N ARG A 195 22.33 -22.68 24.66
CA ARG A 195 23.56 -23.48 24.67
C ARG A 195 24.27 -23.39 26.01
N ASP A 196 24.51 -22.16 26.48
CA ASP A 196 25.23 -21.93 27.73
C ASP A 196 24.41 -22.34 28.96
N ALA A 197 25.02 -23.14 29.85
CA ALA A 197 24.33 -23.70 31.01
C ALA A 197 24.05 -22.66 32.10
N GLU A 198 24.97 -21.71 32.27
CA GLU A 198 24.85 -20.68 33.30
C GLU A 198 23.81 -19.62 32.91
N LEU A 199 23.81 -19.17 31.66
CA LEU A 199 22.79 -18.30 31.07
C LEU A 199 21.40 -18.93 31.23
N ARG A 200 21.26 -20.20 30.86
CA ARG A 200 20.00 -20.94 31.01
C ARG A 200 19.54 -21.00 32.47
N ARG A 201 20.46 -21.23 33.42
CA ARG A 201 20.17 -21.23 34.86
C ARG A 201 19.68 -19.86 35.33
N LYS A 202 20.35 -18.78 34.94
CA LYS A 202 19.95 -17.39 35.25
C LYS A 202 18.58 -17.05 34.65
N MET A 203 18.34 -17.41 33.38
CA MET A 203 17.03 -17.25 32.73
C MET A 203 15.94 -17.98 33.51
N ARG A 204 16.20 -19.20 33.99
CA ARG A 204 15.25 -19.94 34.84
C ARG A 204 14.97 -19.21 36.15
N VAL A 205 15.98 -18.64 36.80
CA VAL A 205 15.80 -17.87 38.03
C VAL A 205 14.86 -16.68 37.77
N ILE A 206 15.13 -15.90 36.71
CA ILE A 206 14.26 -14.78 36.30
C ILE A 206 12.84 -15.29 36.04
N GLN A 207 12.69 -16.38 35.29
CA GLN A 207 11.39 -16.98 35.00
C GLN A 207 10.58 -17.27 36.26
N ARG A 208 11.21 -17.76 37.33
CA ARG A 208 10.53 -18.11 38.59
C ARG A 208 10.01 -16.90 39.36
N THR A 209 10.49 -15.69 39.05
CA THR A 209 9.97 -14.46 39.64
C THR A 209 8.64 -14.01 39.03
N HIS A 210 8.34 -14.44 37.81
CA HIS A 210 7.10 -14.07 37.12
C HIS A 210 5.88 -14.77 37.72
N PRO A 211 4.70 -14.13 37.76
CA PRO A 211 3.45 -14.80 38.13
C PRO A 211 3.11 -15.91 37.14
N THR A 212 2.56 -17.02 37.63
CA THR A 212 2.08 -18.11 36.78
C THR A 212 0.75 -17.73 36.14
N GLN A 213 0.62 -17.90 34.82
CA GLN A 213 -0.66 -17.76 34.12
C GLN A 213 -1.72 -18.63 34.81
N THR A 214 -2.82 -18.02 35.19
CA THR A 214 -3.93 -18.72 35.81
C THR A 214 -4.68 -19.58 34.80
N ARG A 215 -5.36 -20.62 35.31
CA ARG A 215 -6.21 -21.48 34.47
C ARG A 215 -7.38 -20.71 33.86
N LYS A 216 -7.89 -19.70 34.56
CA LYS A 216 -8.99 -18.85 34.08
C LYS A 216 -8.55 -17.99 32.89
N GLU A 217 -7.36 -17.38 32.97
CA GLU A 217 -6.78 -16.63 31.83
C GLU A 217 -6.56 -17.54 30.62
N PHE A 218 -6.01 -18.73 30.83
CA PHE A 218 -5.81 -19.68 29.73
C PHE A 218 -7.15 -20.19 29.16
N ALA A 219 -8.15 -20.44 30.00
CA ALA A 219 -9.50 -20.80 29.55
C ALA A 219 -10.16 -19.68 28.73
N GLY A 220 -9.97 -18.42 29.11
CA GLY A 220 -10.40 -17.26 28.31
C GLY A 220 -9.70 -17.18 26.95
N THR A 221 -8.38 -17.44 26.93
CA THR A 221 -7.61 -17.57 25.69
C THR A 221 -8.18 -18.70 24.83
N LEU A 222 -8.46 -19.86 25.42
CA LEU A 222 -9.03 -21.02 24.72
C LEU A 222 -10.39 -20.69 24.10
N LEU A 223 -11.29 -20.06 24.85
CA LEU A 223 -12.61 -19.64 24.37
C LEU A 223 -12.50 -18.66 23.19
N THR A 224 -11.63 -17.66 23.30
CA THR A 224 -11.36 -16.70 22.21
C THR A 224 -10.91 -17.44 20.95
N HIS A 225 -10.03 -18.43 21.07
CA HIS A 225 -9.54 -19.19 19.93
C HIS A 225 -10.55 -20.20 19.37
N VAL A 226 -11.48 -20.71 20.18
CA VAL A 226 -12.64 -21.47 19.70
C VAL A 226 -13.49 -20.58 18.79
N ILE A 227 -13.82 -19.36 19.24
CA ILE A 227 -14.59 -18.39 18.46
C ILE A 227 -13.84 -18.03 17.18
N LEU A 228 -12.56 -17.64 17.26
CA LEU A 228 -11.73 -17.34 16.10
C LEU A 228 -11.68 -18.51 15.12
N LYS A 229 -11.53 -19.75 15.62
CA LYS A 229 -11.52 -20.94 14.77
C LYS A 229 -12.82 -21.11 13.99
N LEU A 230 -13.98 -20.86 14.61
CA LEU A 230 -15.26 -20.85 13.90
C LEU A 230 -15.26 -19.76 12.82
N PHE A 231 -14.82 -18.55 13.15
CA PHE A 231 -14.72 -17.45 12.20
C PHE A 231 -13.59 -17.61 11.17
N THR A 232 -12.75 -18.66 11.20
CA THR A 232 -11.85 -19.00 10.07
C THR A 232 -12.51 -19.86 8.99
N LEU A 233 -13.79 -20.23 9.15
CA LEU A 233 -14.58 -20.87 8.10
C LEU A 233 -15.01 -19.82 7.06
N PRO A 234 -14.81 -20.05 5.74
CA PRO A 234 -14.99 -19.01 4.74
C PRO A 234 -16.36 -18.33 4.75
N SER A 235 -17.45 -19.07 5.03
CA SER A 235 -18.80 -18.50 5.10
C SER A 235 -19.00 -17.60 6.32
N LEU A 236 -18.47 -18.00 7.49
CA LEU A 236 -18.58 -17.20 8.72
C LEU A 236 -17.66 -15.99 8.68
N PHE A 237 -16.47 -16.14 8.11
CA PHE A 237 -15.55 -15.03 7.89
C PHE A 237 -16.14 -13.99 6.92
N GLY A 238 -16.75 -14.45 5.82
CA GLY A 238 -17.42 -13.55 4.87
C GLY A 238 -18.64 -12.85 5.46
N LEU A 239 -19.39 -13.51 6.36
CA LEU A 239 -20.50 -12.89 7.10
C LEU A 239 -19.98 -11.80 8.05
N LEU A 240 -18.90 -12.09 8.80
CA LEU A 240 -18.26 -11.12 9.70
C LEU A 240 -17.78 -9.89 8.94
N TYR A 241 -17.06 -10.09 7.84
CA TYR A 241 -16.56 -9.01 6.97
C TYR A 241 -17.70 -8.11 6.48
N ARG A 242 -18.79 -8.70 5.97
CA ARG A 242 -19.95 -7.95 5.49
C ARG A 242 -20.69 -7.22 6.61
N GLY A 243 -20.81 -7.84 7.79
CA GLY A 243 -21.38 -7.19 8.97
C GLY A 243 -20.61 -5.93 9.36
N CYS A 244 -19.27 -6.00 9.35
CA CYS A 244 -18.41 -4.83 9.58
C CYS A 244 -18.65 -3.75 8.51
N ALA A 245 -18.70 -4.14 7.23
CA ALA A 245 -18.96 -3.21 6.14
C ALA A 245 -20.35 -2.52 6.22
N LEU A 246 -21.38 -3.24 6.69
CA LEU A 246 -22.74 -2.69 6.87
C LEU A 246 -22.82 -1.70 8.04
N TRP A 247 -22.07 -1.94 9.11
CA TRP A 247 -22.05 -1.09 10.30
C TRP A 247 -20.96 -0.01 10.28
N GLY A 248 -20.20 0.11 9.18
CA GLY A 248 -19.12 1.08 9.05
C GLY A 248 -17.92 0.82 9.97
N THR A 249 -17.80 -0.39 10.53
CA THR A 249 -16.68 -0.79 11.37
C THR A 249 -15.49 -1.18 10.50
N ASP A 250 -14.30 -0.66 10.81
CA ASP A 250 -13.07 -1.08 10.15
C ASP A 250 -12.76 -2.55 10.49
N PHE A 251 -12.82 -3.41 9.47
CA PHE A 251 -12.58 -4.83 9.60
C PHE A 251 -11.13 -5.15 10.01
N GLU A 252 -10.15 -4.42 9.51
CA GLU A 252 -8.76 -4.65 9.87
C GLU A 252 -8.46 -4.16 11.28
N GLU A 253 -9.05 -3.05 11.72
CA GLU A 253 -8.94 -2.59 13.12
C GLU A 253 -9.54 -3.62 14.10
N LEU A 254 -10.70 -4.19 13.76
CA LEU A 254 -11.34 -5.24 14.56
C LEU A 254 -10.42 -6.48 14.68
N ILE A 255 -9.85 -6.94 13.56
CA ILE A 255 -8.95 -8.10 13.56
C ILE A 255 -7.64 -7.79 14.28
N ALA A 256 -7.14 -6.55 14.20
CA ALA A 256 -5.93 -6.10 14.89
C ALA A 256 -6.13 -6.06 16.42
N LYS A 257 -7.26 -5.53 16.92
CA LYS A 257 -7.58 -5.49 18.36
C LYS A 257 -7.61 -6.87 19.01
N VAL A 258 -8.05 -7.90 18.29
CA VAL A 258 -8.07 -9.29 18.79
C VAL A 258 -6.65 -9.89 18.89
N ARG A 259 -5.64 -9.27 18.27
CA ARG A 259 -4.27 -9.82 18.16
C ARG A 259 -3.20 -8.97 18.85
N GLY A 260 -3.47 -7.69 19.11
CA GLY A 260 -2.53 -6.75 19.71
C GLY A 260 -2.34 -7.00 21.22
N LEU A 261 -1.17 -6.61 21.72
CA LEU A 261 -0.94 -6.37 23.14
C LEU A 261 -1.31 -4.92 23.43
N ASP A 262 -1.70 -4.61 24.66
CA ASP A 262 -1.95 -3.24 25.07
C ASP A 262 -0.63 -2.43 25.05
N GLU A 263 -0.61 -1.24 24.45
CA GLU A 263 0.61 -0.45 24.30
C GLU A 263 1.13 0.12 25.63
N GLU A 264 0.25 0.34 26.61
CA GLU A 264 0.64 0.95 27.89
C GLU A 264 1.21 -0.05 28.89
N ASP A 265 0.83 -1.34 28.82
CA ASP A 265 1.13 -2.35 29.86
C ASP A 265 1.75 -3.66 29.33
N TRP A 266 2.29 -3.67 28.11
CA TRP A 266 2.81 -4.86 27.41
C TRP A 266 3.82 -5.70 28.21
N LEU A 267 4.65 -5.11 29.08
CA LEU A 267 5.63 -5.83 29.93
C LEU A 267 4.93 -6.78 30.91
N LYS A 268 3.87 -6.32 31.58
CA LYS A 268 3.10 -7.15 32.51
C LYS A 268 2.43 -8.31 31.80
N GLU A 269 2.02 -8.12 30.55
CA GLU A 269 1.37 -9.16 29.75
C GLU A 269 2.34 -10.29 29.38
N ILE A 270 3.63 -9.99 29.16
CA ILE A 270 4.64 -10.98 28.82
C ILE A 270 5.35 -11.59 30.04
N HIS A 271 5.39 -10.91 31.19
CA HIS A 271 5.99 -11.40 32.44
C HIS A 271 5.11 -12.44 33.12
N LYS A 272 4.96 -13.61 32.50
CA LYS A 272 4.20 -14.74 33.03
C LYS A 272 4.97 -16.06 32.91
N GLN A 273 4.70 -17.00 33.81
CA GLN A 273 5.05 -18.41 33.63
C GLN A 273 3.90 -19.15 32.95
N CYS A 274 4.22 -20.23 32.24
CA CYS A 274 3.22 -21.07 31.60
C CYS A 274 2.29 -21.74 32.62
N SER A 275 1.00 -21.75 32.31
CA SER A 275 0.04 -22.58 33.03
C SER A 275 0.21 -24.07 32.69
N PHE A 276 -0.24 -24.97 33.57
CA PHE A 276 -0.30 -26.40 33.26
C PHE A 276 -1.02 -26.72 31.93
N PRO A 277 -2.25 -26.22 31.65
CA PRO A 277 -2.94 -26.55 30.41
C PRO A 277 -2.21 -26.05 29.16
N LEU A 278 -1.50 -24.91 29.24
CA LEU A 278 -0.64 -24.44 28.15
C LEU A 278 0.50 -25.42 27.86
N LEU A 279 1.25 -25.83 28.90
CA LEU A 279 2.35 -26.79 28.75
C LEU A 279 1.86 -28.15 28.24
N ALA A 280 0.72 -28.63 28.76
CA ALA A 280 0.11 -29.88 28.33
C ALA A 280 -0.30 -29.83 26.85
N LEU A 281 -0.94 -28.73 26.42
CA LEU A 281 -1.31 -28.54 25.02
C LEU A 281 -0.07 -28.48 24.13
N LEU A 282 0.96 -27.72 24.51
CA LEU A 282 2.21 -27.64 23.76
C LEU A 282 2.89 -29.00 23.61
N ALA A 283 2.99 -29.79 24.69
CA ALA A 283 3.54 -31.15 24.64
C ALA A 283 2.72 -32.07 23.72
N ARG A 284 1.38 -31.99 23.77
CA ARG A 284 0.51 -32.74 22.86
C ARG A 284 0.73 -32.32 21.40
N ARG A 285 0.84 -31.01 21.12
CA ARG A 285 1.04 -30.49 19.76
C ARG A 285 2.39 -30.96 19.20
N LEU A 286 3.46 -31.00 20.01
CA LEU A 286 4.74 -31.56 19.58
C LEU A 286 4.66 -33.06 19.24
N ARG A 287 4.01 -33.88 20.09
CA ARG A 287 3.84 -35.32 19.84
C ARG A 287 3.04 -35.63 18.59
N THR A 288 2.06 -34.79 18.31
CA THR A 288 1.12 -34.97 17.19
C THR A 288 1.42 -34.02 16.04
N PHE A 289 2.64 -33.49 15.97
CA PHE A 289 3.08 -32.64 14.89
C PHE A 289 3.14 -33.46 13.60
N ASP A 290 2.43 -32.98 12.58
CA ASP A 290 2.34 -33.63 11.27
C ASP A 290 3.27 -32.95 10.27
N ALA A 291 4.42 -33.59 10.02
CA ALA A 291 5.41 -33.12 9.05
C ALA A 291 4.92 -33.25 7.59
N ALA A 292 4.00 -34.17 7.30
CA ALA A 292 3.45 -34.34 5.95
C ALA A 292 2.62 -33.11 5.57
N ARG A 293 1.82 -32.57 6.49
CA ARG A 293 1.06 -31.33 6.28
C ARG A 293 1.95 -30.11 6.05
N LEU A 294 3.11 -30.04 6.71
CA LEU A 294 4.09 -28.98 6.43
C LEU A 294 4.68 -29.13 5.02
N THR A 295 5.01 -30.36 4.62
CA THR A 295 5.49 -30.68 3.27
C THR A 295 4.45 -30.30 2.22
N GLU A 296 3.17 -30.60 2.47
CA GLU A 296 2.07 -30.18 1.61
C GLU A 296 1.93 -28.66 1.53
N ARG A 297 2.11 -27.92 2.65
CA ARG A 297 2.12 -26.45 2.64
C ARG A 297 3.25 -25.89 1.79
N ILE A 298 4.46 -26.45 1.91
CA ILE A 298 5.62 -26.06 1.08
C ILE A 298 5.29 -26.29 -0.39
N HIS A 299 4.74 -27.45 -0.74
CA HIS A 299 4.36 -27.78 -2.11
C HIS A 299 3.29 -26.82 -2.65
N VAL A 300 2.20 -26.60 -1.91
CA VAL A 300 1.12 -25.66 -2.31
C VAL A 300 1.64 -24.24 -2.49
N GLY A 301 2.50 -23.77 -1.58
CA GLY A 301 3.14 -22.45 -1.70
C GLY A 301 4.02 -22.37 -2.93
N GLY A 302 4.90 -23.35 -3.15
CA GLY A 302 5.79 -23.39 -4.32
C GLY A 302 5.03 -23.43 -5.65
N GLU A 303 3.99 -24.26 -5.76
CA GLU A 303 3.17 -24.32 -6.97
C GLU A 303 2.38 -23.03 -7.20
N PHE A 304 1.84 -22.43 -6.14
CA PHE A 304 1.17 -21.13 -6.26
C PHE A 304 2.15 -20.03 -6.69
N ALA A 305 3.35 -19.99 -6.13
CA ALA A 305 4.40 -19.04 -6.48
C ALA A 305 4.77 -19.11 -7.98
N LYS A 306 4.91 -20.31 -8.54
CA LYS A 306 5.16 -20.52 -9.99
C LYS A 306 4.01 -20.03 -10.88
N SER A 307 2.79 -19.98 -10.35
CA SER A 307 1.59 -19.56 -11.08
C SER A 307 1.36 -18.05 -11.06
N LEU A 308 2.09 -17.29 -10.24
CA LEU A 308 1.99 -15.83 -10.20
C LEU A 308 2.42 -15.20 -11.53
N PRO A 309 1.85 -14.03 -11.89
CA PRO A 309 2.40 -13.19 -12.97
C PRO A 309 3.90 -12.91 -12.76
N ARG A 310 4.66 -12.84 -13.85
CA ARG A 310 6.14 -12.68 -13.80
C ARG A 310 6.56 -11.38 -13.11
N GLU A 311 5.70 -10.39 -13.14
CA GLU A 311 5.89 -9.05 -12.59
C GLU A 311 5.64 -8.99 -11.08
N ILE A 312 4.98 -10.00 -10.51
CA ILE A 312 4.72 -10.09 -9.07
C ILE A 312 5.83 -10.90 -8.44
N SER A 313 6.67 -10.21 -7.68
CA SER A 313 7.66 -10.83 -6.82
C SER A 313 7.05 -11.17 -5.46
N TYR A 314 7.72 -12.06 -4.73
CA TYR A 314 7.46 -12.33 -3.33
C TYR A 314 8.78 -12.34 -2.56
N PRO A 315 8.78 -11.86 -1.31
CA PRO A 315 10.00 -11.82 -0.53
C PRO A 315 10.48 -13.25 -0.22
N GLY A 316 11.80 -13.48 -0.34
CA GLY A 316 12.40 -14.78 -0.08
C GLY A 316 12.33 -15.77 -1.25
N ASN A 317 12.10 -15.30 -2.49
CA ASN A 317 12.00 -16.15 -3.68
C ASN A 317 13.30 -16.91 -4.05
N ARG A 318 14.46 -16.44 -3.58
CA ARG A 318 15.78 -17.09 -3.69
C ARG A 318 16.29 -17.63 -2.35
N ALA A 319 15.46 -17.65 -1.31
CA ALA A 319 15.85 -18.27 -0.04
C ALA A 319 16.05 -19.79 -0.22
N ALA A 320 17.10 -20.34 0.39
CA ALA A 320 17.43 -21.76 0.30
C ALA A 320 16.30 -22.69 0.81
N PHE A 321 15.46 -22.17 1.71
CA PHE A 321 14.29 -22.85 2.22
C PHE A 321 13.17 -21.85 2.45
N HIS A 322 11.93 -22.20 2.04
CA HIS A 322 10.75 -21.38 2.27
C HIS A 322 9.54 -22.26 2.63
N SER A 323 9.07 -22.16 3.87
CA SER A 323 7.93 -22.95 4.35
C SER A 323 6.57 -22.32 4.12
N PHE A 324 6.52 -21.06 3.66
CA PHE A 324 5.31 -20.28 3.44
C PHE A 324 4.42 -20.27 4.70
N TRP A 325 5.02 -19.84 5.83
CA TRP A 325 4.29 -19.70 7.10
C TRP A 325 3.06 -18.81 6.91
N VAL A 326 3.26 -17.72 6.18
CA VAL A 326 2.24 -16.94 5.47
C VAL A 326 2.71 -16.86 4.02
N PHE A 327 1.81 -16.54 3.09
CA PHE A 327 2.19 -16.34 1.69
C PHE A 327 2.25 -14.84 1.38
N PRO A 328 3.45 -14.23 1.35
CA PRO A 328 3.60 -12.83 1.00
C PRO A 328 3.69 -12.63 -0.51
N ILE A 329 3.27 -11.47 -1.00
CA ILE A 329 3.65 -10.91 -2.29
C ILE A 329 4.06 -9.45 -2.11
N LEU A 330 4.82 -8.92 -3.07
CA LEU A 330 5.17 -7.50 -3.13
C LEU A 330 4.32 -6.84 -4.22
N VAL A 331 3.49 -5.87 -3.82
CA VAL A 331 2.64 -5.10 -4.74
C VAL A 331 2.70 -3.62 -4.39
N GLU A 332 2.67 -2.77 -5.42
CA GLU A 332 2.40 -1.35 -5.22
C GLU A 332 0.91 -1.14 -4.93
N ALA A 333 0.56 -0.05 -4.23
CA ALA A 333 -0.84 0.27 -3.85
C ALA A 333 -1.58 -0.90 -3.16
N ARG A 334 -0.92 -1.55 -2.21
CA ARG A 334 -1.38 -2.76 -1.50
C ARG A 334 -2.79 -2.63 -0.88
N GLU A 335 -3.21 -1.44 -0.46
CA GLU A 335 -4.53 -1.17 0.12
C GLU A 335 -5.64 -1.34 -0.92
N ARG A 336 -5.40 -0.90 -2.15
CA ARG A 336 -6.33 -1.12 -3.27
C ARG A 336 -6.36 -2.60 -3.65
N PHE A 337 -5.18 -3.23 -3.72
CA PHE A 337 -5.07 -4.65 -4.03
C PHE A 337 -5.83 -5.50 -3.01
N MET A 338 -5.72 -5.15 -1.72
CA MET A 338 -6.50 -5.71 -0.62
C MET A 338 -8.00 -5.55 -0.83
N ALA A 339 -8.49 -4.33 -1.06
CA ALA A 339 -9.92 -4.05 -1.23
C ALA A 339 -10.53 -4.85 -2.41
N GLU A 340 -9.80 -4.97 -3.51
CA GLU A 340 -10.22 -5.75 -4.68
C GLU A 340 -10.24 -7.26 -4.42
N LEU A 341 -9.24 -7.78 -3.70
CA LEU A 341 -9.24 -9.18 -3.27
C LEU A 341 -10.40 -9.48 -2.31
N HIS A 342 -10.71 -8.55 -1.39
CA HIS A 342 -11.84 -8.67 -0.47
C HIS A 342 -13.17 -8.77 -1.23
N GLN A 343 -13.40 -7.92 -2.23
CA GLN A 343 -14.58 -8.00 -3.10
C GLN A 343 -14.69 -9.34 -3.85
N ARG A 344 -13.55 -9.98 -4.12
CA ARG A 344 -13.46 -11.31 -4.73
C ARG A 344 -13.49 -12.44 -3.70
N GLY A 345 -13.74 -12.16 -2.42
CA GLY A 345 -13.85 -13.18 -1.38
C GLY A 345 -12.51 -13.79 -0.96
N PHE A 346 -11.42 -13.02 -1.03
CA PHE A 346 -10.11 -13.40 -0.53
C PHE A 346 -9.62 -12.35 0.45
N ASP A 347 -9.21 -12.76 1.64
CA ASP A 347 -8.59 -11.89 2.64
C ASP A 347 -7.12 -11.64 2.29
N GLY A 348 -6.89 -10.74 1.33
CA GLY A 348 -5.59 -10.08 1.20
C GLY A 348 -5.44 -9.07 2.33
N THR A 349 -4.29 -8.99 3.00
CA THR A 349 -4.12 -7.99 4.08
C THR A 349 -2.74 -7.39 4.13
N THR A 350 -2.65 -6.20 4.69
CA THR A 350 -1.40 -5.53 5.08
C THR A 350 -1.05 -5.83 6.55
N SER A 351 -2.03 -6.23 7.37
CA SER A 351 -1.93 -6.38 8.84
C SER A 351 -1.66 -7.81 9.32
N GLY A 352 -0.82 -8.56 8.58
CA GLY A 352 -0.67 -10.00 8.80
C GLY A 352 0.13 -10.42 10.05
N SER A 353 1.00 -9.57 10.59
CA SER A 353 2.11 -10.04 11.45
C SER A 353 2.62 -9.06 12.54
N ALA A 354 2.04 -7.87 12.72
CA ALA A 354 2.54 -6.83 13.63
C ALA A 354 4.04 -6.47 13.41
N LEU A 355 4.55 -6.69 12.19
CA LEU A 355 5.92 -6.38 11.84
C LEU A 355 6.09 -4.86 11.64
N SER A 356 7.20 -4.36 12.16
CA SER A 356 7.68 -2.99 12.03
C SER A 356 9.13 -3.02 11.55
N VAL A 357 9.56 -1.94 10.90
CA VAL A 357 10.96 -1.72 10.57
C VAL A 357 11.64 -0.99 11.72
N ILE A 358 12.83 -1.44 12.12
CA ILE A 358 13.65 -0.79 13.15
C ILE A 358 14.27 0.48 12.56
N ASP A 359 14.06 1.62 13.19
CA ASP A 359 14.72 2.87 12.81
C ASP A 359 16.18 2.90 13.33
N PRO A 360 17.14 3.44 12.56
CA PRO A 360 18.50 3.61 13.05
C PRO A 360 18.53 4.60 14.22
N PRO A 361 19.32 4.32 15.29
CA PRO A 361 19.48 5.28 16.38
C PRO A 361 20.35 6.47 15.94
N ALA A 362 20.31 7.55 16.72
CA ALA A 362 21.14 8.73 16.48
C ALA A 362 22.64 8.38 16.40
N GLY A 363 23.33 8.92 15.40
CA GLY A 363 24.73 8.63 15.12
C GLY A 363 24.97 7.33 14.35
N ARG A 364 23.90 6.65 13.90
CA ARG A 364 23.95 5.43 13.07
C ARG A 364 23.05 5.53 11.84
N GLU A 365 22.79 6.75 11.36
CA GLU A 365 21.89 7.04 10.24
C GLU A 365 22.31 6.38 8.92
N ALA A 366 23.60 6.08 8.75
CA ALA A 366 24.12 5.37 7.58
C ALA A 366 23.60 3.92 7.47
N LEU A 367 23.06 3.34 8.55
CA LEU A 367 22.49 1.98 8.57
C LEU A 367 20.97 1.97 8.30
N GLU A 368 20.47 3.00 7.62
CA GLU A 368 19.07 3.12 7.24
C GLU A 368 18.61 1.92 6.38
N PRO A 369 17.65 1.10 6.86
CA PRO A 369 17.29 -0.17 6.21
C PRO A 369 16.31 0.04 5.04
N SER A 370 16.80 0.71 3.99
CA SER A 370 16.02 1.14 2.83
C SER A 370 15.35 -0.02 2.08
N LYS A 371 16.04 -1.16 1.91
CA LYS A 371 15.48 -2.34 1.23
C LYS A 371 14.35 -2.94 2.05
N THR A 372 14.55 -3.05 3.35
CA THR A 372 13.53 -3.52 4.30
C THR A 372 12.29 -2.64 4.31
N ARG A 373 12.45 -1.30 4.31
CA ARG A 373 11.29 -0.39 4.22
C ARG A 373 10.54 -0.55 2.92
N GLU A 374 11.26 -0.73 1.81
CA GLU A 374 10.61 -0.99 0.52
C GLU A 374 9.79 -2.30 0.55
N ILE A 375 10.37 -3.38 1.09
CA ILE A 375 9.66 -4.66 1.27
C ILE A 375 8.42 -4.44 2.14
N HIS A 376 8.57 -3.82 3.31
CA HIS A 376 7.48 -3.60 4.27
C HIS A 376 6.36 -2.75 3.67
N ARG A 377 6.69 -1.71 2.90
CA ARG A 377 5.73 -0.83 2.20
C ARG A 377 4.89 -1.58 1.16
N LYS A 378 5.47 -2.57 0.47
CA LYS A 378 4.80 -3.32 -0.61
C LYS A 378 4.14 -4.62 -0.16
N LEU A 379 4.34 -5.02 1.09
CA LEU A 379 3.97 -6.34 1.58
C LEU A 379 2.46 -6.54 1.63
N LEU A 380 1.98 -7.60 0.98
CA LEU A 380 0.60 -8.07 1.06
C LEU A 380 0.58 -9.58 1.34
N TYR A 381 -0.23 -10.03 2.29
CA TYR A 381 -0.38 -11.44 2.62
C TYR A 381 -1.60 -12.04 1.95
N LEU A 382 -1.45 -13.24 1.38
CA LEU A 382 -2.50 -13.94 0.64
C LEU A 382 -3.01 -15.18 1.39
N PRO A 383 -4.28 -15.57 1.19
CA PRO A 383 -4.85 -16.80 1.75
C PRO A 383 -4.40 -18.02 0.92
N VAL A 384 -3.12 -18.39 1.02
CA VAL A 384 -2.55 -19.56 0.32
C VAL A 384 -2.10 -20.59 1.35
N TYR A 385 -2.90 -21.64 1.51
CA TYR A 385 -2.62 -22.77 2.40
C TYR A 385 -3.41 -24.01 1.94
N THR A 386 -3.06 -25.18 2.48
CA THR A 386 -3.52 -26.49 2.00
C THR A 386 -5.05 -26.63 1.92
N LYS A 387 -5.77 -26.07 2.90
CA LYS A 387 -7.24 -26.13 2.98
C LYS A 387 -7.99 -25.19 2.02
N VAL A 388 -7.33 -24.23 1.36
CA VAL A 388 -7.97 -23.46 0.29
C VAL A 388 -8.07 -24.36 -0.93
N PRO A 389 -9.25 -24.69 -1.48
CA PRO A 389 -9.37 -25.64 -2.58
C PRO A 389 -8.51 -25.25 -3.80
N PRO A 390 -7.96 -26.21 -4.57
CA PRO A 390 -7.15 -25.91 -5.76
C PRO A 390 -7.83 -24.95 -6.75
N ARG A 391 -9.14 -25.12 -6.98
CA ARG A 391 -9.95 -24.24 -7.84
C ARG A 391 -9.99 -22.78 -7.33
N GLU A 392 -10.03 -22.59 -6.01
CA GLU A 392 -10.03 -21.26 -5.40
C GLU A 392 -8.64 -20.62 -5.42
N ARG A 393 -7.58 -21.40 -5.28
CA ARG A 393 -6.20 -20.92 -5.49
C ARG A 393 -5.97 -20.49 -6.94
N GLN A 394 -6.51 -21.23 -7.92
CA GLN A 394 -6.49 -20.82 -9.32
C GLN A 394 -7.31 -19.54 -9.54
N ARG A 395 -8.49 -19.41 -8.91
CA ARG A 395 -9.30 -18.19 -8.95
C ARG A 395 -8.58 -16.99 -8.33
N LEU A 396 -7.84 -17.19 -7.24
CA LEU A 396 -6.99 -16.17 -6.63
C LEU A 396 -5.86 -15.75 -7.58
N THR A 397 -5.16 -16.71 -8.18
CA THR A 397 -4.09 -16.44 -9.16
C THR A 397 -4.63 -15.65 -10.35
N LYS A 398 -5.79 -16.05 -10.90
CA LYS A 398 -6.46 -15.32 -11.96
C LYS A 398 -6.92 -13.93 -11.51
N ALA A 399 -7.41 -13.79 -10.28
CA ALA A 399 -7.76 -12.48 -9.73
C ALA A 399 -6.54 -11.57 -9.61
N ILE A 400 -5.40 -12.10 -9.17
CA ILE A 400 -4.13 -11.39 -9.09
C ILE A 400 -3.65 -10.98 -10.48
N ALA A 401 -3.65 -11.91 -11.44
CA ALA A 401 -3.29 -11.65 -12.83
C ALA A 401 -4.22 -10.61 -13.47
N GLU A 402 -5.54 -10.76 -13.32
CA GLU A 402 -6.50 -9.76 -13.78
C GLU A 402 -6.30 -8.42 -13.09
N LEU A 403 -6.00 -8.40 -11.79
CA LEU A 403 -5.73 -7.14 -11.10
C LEU A 403 -4.45 -6.52 -11.64
N PHE A 404 -3.43 -7.30 -11.99
CA PHE A 404 -2.20 -6.80 -12.58
C PHE A 404 -2.39 -6.33 -14.04
N ASP A 405 -3.05 -7.14 -14.87
CA ASP A 405 -3.40 -6.84 -16.26
C ASP A 405 -4.39 -5.66 -16.37
N LYS A 406 -5.33 -5.56 -15.42
CA LYS A 406 -6.23 -4.40 -15.25
C LYS A 406 -5.56 -3.26 -14.46
N SER A 407 -4.32 -3.42 -13.99
CA SER A 407 -3.55 -2.38 -13.31
C SER A 407 -2.21 -2.04 -14.01
N PRO A 408 -2.26 -1.52 -15.25
CA PRO A 408 -1.24 -0.62 -15.82
C PRO A 408 -1.14 0.72 -15.05
N HIS A 409 -1.57 0.77 -13.79
CA HIS A 409 -1.96 1.96 -13.04
C HIS A 409 -0.82 2.87 -12.57
N LEU A 410 0.45 2.44 -12.65
CA LEU A 410 1.60 3.33 -12.54
C LEU A 410 2.16 3.69 -13.92
N ARG A 411 1.78 2.96 -14.96
CA ARG A 411 2.13 3.31 -16.34
C ARG A 411 1.25 4.48 -16.77
N VAL A 412 1.79 5.67 -16.66
CA VAL A 412 1.18 6.88 -17.20
C VAL A 412 1.49 6.97 -18.68
N THR A 413 0.46 7.24 -19.45
CA THR A 413 0.57 7.46 -20.89
C THR A 413 -0.34 8.63 -21.25
N ASP A 414 0.08 9.44 -22.22
CA ASP A 414 -0.80 10.44 -22.81
C ASP A 414 -1.89 9.75 -23.65
N ALA A 415 -2.96 10.48 -23.99
CA ALA A 415 -4.12 9.93 -24.69
C ALA A 415 -3.78 9.36 -26.08
N ARG A 416 -2.69 9.83 -26.70
CA ARG A 416 -2.20 9.32 -28.00
C ARG A 416 -1.16 8.22 -27.87
N ARG A 417 -0.71 7.92 -26.65
CA ARG A 417 0.33 6.90 -26.35
C ARG A 417 1.66 7.17 -27.06
N VAL A 418 2.00 8.45 -27.22
CA VAL A 418 3.28 8.89 -27.78
C VAL A 418 4.38 8.71 -26.74
N TYR A 419 4.11 9.03 -25.48
CA TYR A 419 5.04 8.84 -24.37
C TYR A 419 4.38 8.01 -23.26
N ALA A 420 5.17 7.09 -22.70
CA ALA A 420 4.80 6.34 -21.52
C ALA A 420 5.93 6.41 -20.49
N ALA A 421 5.55 6.54 -19.22
CA ALA A 421 6.47 6.41 -18.11
C ALA A 421 5.85 5.54 -17.01
N VAL A 422 6.69 4.99 -16.15
CA VAL A 422 6.25 4.30 -14.94
C VAL A 422 6.42 5.26 -13.77
N ALA A 423 5.31 5.78 -13.27
CA ALA A 423 5.25 6.62 -12.08
C ALA A 423 5.65 5.82 -10.83
N ARG A 424 6.21 6.52 -9.84
CA ARG A 424 6.43 5.96 -8.49
C ARG A 424 5.10 5.86 -7.73
N THR A 425 4.29 6.91 -7.81
CA THR A 425 2.90 6.94 -7.34
C THR A 425 2.05 7.82 -8.28
N ILE A 426 0.74 7.59 -8.29
CA ILE A 426 -0.23 8.52 -8.88
C ILE A 426 -1.14 9.01 -7.77
N GLU A 427 -1.18 10.33 -7.58
CA GLU A 427 -1.89 11.03 -6.52
C GLU A 427 -3.08 11.79 -7.13
N THR A 428 -4.29 11.60 -6.60
CA THR A 428 -5.51 12.24 -7.11
C THR A 428 -6.04 13.27 -6.10
N PRO A 429 -5.43 14.46 -5.99
CA PRO A 429 -5.80 15.45 -4.99
C PRO A 429 -7.24 15.97 -5.19
N ARG A 430 -7.89 16.33 -4.08
CA ARG A 430 -9.22 16.94 -4.03
C ARG A 430 -9.23 18.27 -3.26
N SER A 431 -8.12 18.62 -2.63
CA SER A 431 -7.93 19.84 -1.87
C SER A 431 -6.53 20.41 -2.09
N VAL A 432 -6.35 21.69 -1.74
CA VAL A 432 -5.04 22.35 -1.76
C VAL A 432 -4.07 21.67 -0.79
N GLU A 433 -4.57 21.15 0.35
CA GLU A 433 -3.75 20.45 1.33
C GLU A 433 -3.22 19.13 0.79
N ASP A 434 -4.01 18.39 0.00
CA ASP A 434 -3.57 17.15 -0.63
C ASP A 434 -2.35 17.41 -1.54
N ILE A 435 -2.41 18.48 -2.35
CA ILE A 435 -1.33 18.88 -3.26
C ILE A 435 -0.09 19.26 -2.44
N ARG A 436 -0.25 20.03 -1.36
CA ARG A 436 0.85 20.42 -0.48
C ARG A 436 1.53 19.20 0.16
N ASN A 437 0.75 18.25 0.67
CA ASN A 437 1.26 17.02 1.27
C ASN A 437 2.06 16.18 0.27
N VAL A 438 1.62 16.14 -1.00
CA VAL A 438 2.36 15.47 -2.08
C VAL A 438 3.70 16.16 -2.33
N LEU A 439 3.74 17.49 -2.43
CA LEU A 439 5.00 18.23 -2.62
C LEU A 439 5.97 18.05 -1.46
N GLN A 440 5.48 18.14 -0.22
CA GLN A 440 6.31 17.92 0.98
C GLN A 440 6.88 16.49 1.01
N ARG A 441 6.10 15.49 0.59
CA ARG A 441 6.60 14.12 0.46
C ARG A 441 7.63 14.01 -0.67
N ALA A 442 7.36 14.59 -1.84
CA ALA A 442 8.29 14.58 -2.95
C ALA A 442 9.63 15.23 -2.59
N GLN A 443 9.60 16.34 -1.84
CA GLN A 443 10.81 17.01 -1.35
C GLN A 443 11.57 16.15 -0.33
N ARG A 444 10.87 15.52 0.63
CA ARG A 444 11.48 14.60 1.60
C ARG A 444 12.10 13.37 0.94
N GLU A 445 11.48 12.85 -0.11
CA GLU A 445 11.92 11.66 -0.84
C GLU A 445 12.84 11.98 -2.02
N ASN A 446 13.13 13.27 -2.27
CA ASN A 446 13.89 13.77 -3.42
C ASN A 446 13.37 13.21 -4.77
N LEU A 447 12.04 13.20 -4.94
CA LEU A 447 11.37 12.68 -6.13
C LEU A 447 10.92 13.82 -7.07
N PRO A 448 11.04 13.63 -8.40
CA PRO A 448 10.43 14.54 -9.36
C PRO A 448 8.90 14.44 -9.29
N VAL A 449 8.23 15.56 -9.53
CA VAL A 449 6.77 15.65 -9.59
C VAL A 449 6.34 15.96 -11.01
N CYS A 450 5.37 15.20 -11.51
CA CYS A 450 4.70 15.44 -12.79
C CYS A 450 3.22 15.74 -12.53
N MET A 451 2.58 16.51 -13.40
CA MET A 451 1.14 16.77 -13.34
C MET A 451 0.46 16.21 -14.58
N MET A 452 -0.79 15.80 -14.44
CA MET A 452 -1.63 15.39 -15.55
C MET A 452 -3.08 15.87 -15.39
N GLY A 453 -3.65 16.39 -16.49
CA GLY A 453 -5.08 16.62 -16.64
C GLY A 453 -5.74 15.42 -17.36
N THR A 454 -6.49 15.68 -18.43
CA THR A 454 -7.08 14.61 -19.25
C THR A 454 -6.06 13.85 -20.13
N GLY A 455 -4.80 14.32 -20.18
CA GLY A 455 -3.71 13.64 -20.90
C GLY A 455 -3.75 13.80 -22.42
N HIS A 456 -4.63 14.64 -22.97
CA HIS A 456 -4.67 14.91 -24.40
C HIS A 456 -3.64 15.97 -24.80
N ASN A 457 -2.59 15.55 -25.54
CA ASN A 457 -1.56 16.44 -26.07
C ASN A 457 -1.17 16.00 -27.50
N LEU A 458 -0.96 16.96 -28.40
CA LEU A 458 -0.54 16.71 -29.79
C LEU A 458 0.94 16.30 -29.90
N GLY A 459 1.82 16.88 -29.09
CA GLY A 459 3.26 16.62 -29.07
C GLY A 459 3.69 15.56 -28.05
N GLY A 460 2.72 14.93 -27.37
CA GLY A 460 2.96 14.00 -26.27
C GLY A 460 3.16 14.70 -24.92
N HIS A 461 2.87 13.99 -23.83
CA HIS A 461 2.96 14.53 -22.46
C HIS A 461 4.29 14.15 -21.84
N ALA A 462 5.04 15.13 -21.31
CA ALA A 462 6.31 14.87 -20.65
C ALA A 462 6.07 14.23 -19.28
N PHE A 463 6.32 12.92 -19.18
CA PHE A 463 6.37 12.20 -17.93
C PHE A 463 7.81 11.80 -17.62
N VAL A 464 8.17 11.79 -16.33
CA VAL A 464 9.46 11.31 -15.85
C VAL A 464 9.28 9.94 -15.18
N ASN A 465 10.10 8.95 -15.57
CA ASN A 465 10.09 7.64 -14.91
C ASN A 465 10.46 7.80 -13.43
N GLY A 466 9.70 7.13 -12.55
CA GLY A 466 9.89 7.22 -11.11
C GLY A 466 9.37 8.51 -10.47
N ALA A 467 8.69 9.38 -11.22
CA ALA A 467 8.07 10.58 -10.65
C ALA A 467 6.80 10.27 -9.84
N MET A 468 6.48 11.16 -8.91
CA MET A 468 5.14 11.25 -8.34
C MET A 468 4.26 12.00 -9.33
N VAL A 469 3.17 11.39 -9.80
CA VAL A 469 2.25 11.99 -10.77
C VAL A 469 1.01 12.50 -10.07
N LEU A 470 0.74 13.80 -10.17
CA LEU A 470 -0.48 14.45 -9.71
C LEU A 470 -1.54 14.41 -10.81
N ASP A 471 -2.57 13.58 -10.63
CA ASP A 471 -3.77 13.56 -11.46
C ASP A 471 -4.80 14.57 -10.97
N MET A 472 -4.81 15.73 -11.62
CA MET A 472 -5.59 16.88 -11.20
C MET A 472 -7.10 16.74 -11.49
N ARG A 473 -7.55 15.70 -12.19
CA ARG A 473 -8.96 15.59 -12.66
C ARG A 473 -10.00 15.56 -11.55
N GLN A 474 -9.60 15.26 -10.31
CA GLN A 474 -10.47 15.29 -9.13
C GLN A 474 -10.46 16.63 -8.39
N PHE A 475 -9.55 17.55 -8.73
CA PHE A 475 -9.49 18.93 -8.28
C PHE A 475 -10.24 19.81 -9.29
N ASN A 476 -11.57 19.67 -9.34
CA ASN A 476 -12.41 20.11 -10.45
C ASN A 476 -13.69 20.88 -10.07
N ARG A 477 -13.72 21.54 -8.90
CA ARG A 477 -14.89 22.29 -8.44
C ARG A 477 -15.09 23.61 -9.18
N VAL A 478 -16.35 24.00 -9.37
CA VAL A 478 -16.73 25.39 -9.61
C VAL A 478 -16.76 26.09 -8.26
N CYS A 479 -15.88 27.06 -8.05
CA CYS A 479 -15.72 27.77 -6.78
C CYS A 479 -16.74 28.92 -6.64
N SER A 480 -16.98 29.67 -7.72
CA SER A 480 -17.94 30.77 -7.75
C SER A 480 -18.38 31.08 -9.18
N VAL A 481 -19.61 31.60 -9.37
CA VAL A 481 -20.11 32.14 -10.64
C VAL A 481 -20.74 33.51 -10.37
N ASP A 482 -20.23 34.55 -11.04
CA ASP A 482 -20.75 35.91 -10.98
C ASP A 482 -21.37 36.28 -12.33
N ARG A 483 -22.70 36.37 -12.34
CA ARG A 483 -23.48 36.70 -13.54
C ARG A 483 -23.32 38.15 -13.98
N GLU A 484 -23.23 39.08 -13.03
CA GLU A 484 -23.20 40.51 -13.32
C GLU A 484 -21.83 40.92 -13.87
N GLN A 485 -20.76 40.45 -13.23
CA GLN A 485 -19.40 40.70 -13.67
C GLN A 485 -18.94 39.76 -14.80
N LYS A 486 -19.78 38.78 -15.17
CA LYS A 486 -19.47 37.73 -16.15
C LYS A 486 -18.14 37.05 -15.83
N ARG A 487 -18.02 36.55 -14.61
CA ARG A 487 -16.81 35.90 -14.09
C ARG A 487 -17.14 34.52 -13.53
N ILE A 488 -16.19 33.60 -13.63
CA ILE A 488 -16.25 32.30 -12.95
C ILE A 488 -14.89 31.97 -12.34
N THR A 489 -14.88 31.42 -11.13
CA THR A 489 -13.68 30.85 -10.50
C THR A 489 -13.82 29.34 -10.46
N VAL A 490 -12.83 28.61 -10.97
CA VAL A 490 -12.85 27.14 -11.01
C VAL A 490 -11.50 26.52 -10.67
N GLU A 491 -11.51 25.31 -10.11
CA GLU A 491 -10.30 24.53 -9.91
C GLU A 491 -9.72 24.02 -11.25
N SER A 492 -8.40 23.94 -11.35
CA SER A 492 -7.67 23.75 -12.60
C SER A 492 -7.90 22.38 -13.26
N GLY A 493 -8.35 21.39 -12.51
CA GLY A 493 -8.67 20.05 -13.01
C GLY A 493 -10.03 19.91 -13.67
N ILE A 494 -10.87 20.96 -13.65
CA ILE A 494 -12.17 20.96 -14.32
C ILE A 494 -12.02 21.08 -15.84
N THR A 495 -12.93 20.44 -16.58
CA THR A 495 -12.98 20.45 -18.04
C THR A 495 -13.90 21.55 -18.57
N TRP A 496 -13.63 22.04 -19.79
CA TRP A 496 -14.37 23.17 -20.37
C TRP A 496 -15.88 22.88 -20.54
N ASP A 497 -16.25 21.64 -20.85
CA ASP A 497 -17.65 21.18 -20.93
C ASP A 497 -18.40 21.43 -19.61
N LYS A 498 -17.83 21.04 -18.48
CA LYS A 498 -18.40 21.24 -17.14
C LYS A 498 -18.51 22.72 -16.77
N ILE A 499 -17.56 23.53 -17.20
CA ILE A 499 -17.64 24.98 -16.99
C ILE A 499 -18.82 25.54 -17.78
N GLN A 500 -18.93 25.17 -19.06
CA GLN A 500 -20.03 25.62 -19.90
C GLN A 500 -21.38 25.16 -19.33
N GLU A 501 -21.49 23.92 -18.85
CA GLU A 501 -22.68 23.42 -18.14
C GLU A 501 -23.04 24.28 -16.92
N ALA A 502 -22.05 24.67 -16.13
CA ALA A 502 -22.25 25.49 -14.93
C ALA A 502 -22.72 26.92 -15.24
N VAL A 503 -22.32 27.50 -16.38
CA VAL A 503 -22.66 28.89 -16.75
C VAL A 503 -23.88 29.00 -17.67
N ASN A 504 -24.31 27.89 -18.30
CA ASN A 504 -25.51 27.86 -19.16
C ASN A 504 -26.77 28.46 -18.47
N PRO A 505 -27.09 28.18 -17.19
CA PRO A 505 -28.25 28.77 -16.53
C PRO A 505 -28.17 30.28 -16.36
N ALA A 506 -26.95 30.86 -16.35
CA ALA A 506 -26.73 32.29 -16.25
C ALA A 506 -26.86 33.01 -17.61
N GLY A 507 -27.04 32.27 -18.72
CA GLY A 507 -27.04 32.82 -20.07
C GLY A 507 -25.64 33.28 -20.52
N LEU A 508 -24.59 32.64 -19.98
CA LEU A 508 -23.20 32.99 -20.25
C LEU A 508 -22.48 31.86 -20.97
N ALA A 509 -21.41 32.22 -21.67
CA ALA A 509 -20.54 31.29 -22.38
C ALA A 509 -19.07 31.57 -22.11
N LEU A 510 -18.25 30.54 -22.30
CA LEU A 510 -16.80 30.65 -22.30
C LEU A 510 -16.34 31.62 -23.42
N LYS A 511 -15.48 32.58 -23.08
CA LYS A 511 -14.96 33.57 -24.04
C LYS A 511 -14.05 32.93 -25.09
N ALA A 512 -13.17 32.02 -24.68
CA ALA A 512 -12.23 31.33 -25.57
C ALA A 512 -11.86 29.97 -24.98
N MET A 513 -11.79 28.94 -25.82
CA MET A 513 -11.30 27.59 -25.51
C MET A 513 -10.81 26.90 -26.79
N GLN A 514 -10.18 25.74 -26.67
CA GLN A 514 -9.77 24.92 -27.82
C GLN A 514 -10.97 24.36 -28.61
N SER A 515 -10.68 23.72 -29.75
CA SER A 515 -11.72 23.17 -30.65
C SER A 515 -12.62 22.12 -29.99
N ASP A 516 -12.08 21.34 -29.05
CA ASP A 516 -12.85 20.41 -28.22
C ASP A 516 -12.87 20.92 -26.76
N ASN A 517 -13.90 20.53 -26.01
CA ASN A 517 -14.12 20.98 -24.64
C ASN A 517 -13.75 19.94 -23.56
N ILE A 518 -13.13 18.82 -23.97
CA ILE A 518 -12.74 17.71 -23.08
C ILE A 518 -11.43 17.96 -22.29
N PHE A 519 -10.79 19.12 -22.49
CA PHE A 519 -9.52 19.46 -21.85
C PHE A 519 -9.75 20.09 -20.48
N THR A 520 -8.86 19.80 -19.53
CA THR A 520 -8.81 20.52 -18.25
C THR A 520 -8.35 21.97 -18.44
N VAL A 521 -8.83 22.90 -17.62
CA VAL A 521 -8.39 24.31 -17.65
C VAL A 521 -6.89 24.44 -17.39
N GLY A 522 -6.36 23.78 -16.37
CA GLY A 522 -4.94 23.83 -16.00
C GLY A 522 -4.03 23.36 -17.14
N GLY A 523 -4.36 22.22 -17.75
CA GLY A 523 -3.63 21.72 -18.93
C GLY A 523 -3.71 22.66 -20.14
N SER A 524 -4.86 23.33 -20.32
CA SER A 524 -5.06 24.31 -21.38
C SER A 524 -4.16 25.54 -21.17
N LEU A 525 -4.15 26.09 -19.95
CA LEU A 525 -3.33 27.25 -19.55
C LEU A 525 -1.83 26.93 -19.63
N ALA A 526 -1.44 25.72 -19.21
CA ALA A 526 -0.05 25.27 -19.28
C ALA A 526 0.50 25.25 -20.71
N ALA A 527 -0.35 25.04 -21.71
CA ALA A 527 0.01 25.10 -23.13
C ALA A 527 -0.34 26.45 -23.80
N ASN A 528 -0.94 27.39 -23.06
CA ASN A 528 -1.58 28.60 -23.59
C ASN A 528 -2.37 28.35 -24.88
N ALA A 529 -3.26 27.37 -24.84
CA ALA A 529 -3.91 26.88 -26.04
C ALA A 529 -4.80 27.94 -26.73
N HIS A 530 -5.15 27.70 -27.99
CA HIS A 530 -6.00 28.61 -28.77
C HIS A 530 -7.21 27.89 -29.37
N GLY A 531 -8.23 28.69 -29.71
CA GLY A 531 -9.44 28.24 -30.36
C GLY A 531 -9.42 28.41 -31.88
N ARG A 532 -10.62 28.32 -32.48
CA ARG A 532 -10.87 28.62 -33.90
C ARG A 532 -11.38 30.04 -34.15
N ASP A 533 -11.85 30.72 -33.10
CA ASP A 533 -12.32 32.09 -33.22
C ASP A 533 -11.12 33.01 -33.37
N THR A 534 -11.05 33.76 -34.47
CA THR A 534 -9.92 34.67 -34.75
C THR A 534 -10.04 36.00 -34.01
N ARG A 535 -11.19 36.29 -33.40
CA ARG A 535 -11.42 37.51 -32.59
C ARG A 535 -10.77 37.41 -31.21
N PHE A 536 -10.53 36.18 -30.74
CA PHE A 536 -9.90 35.88 -29.47
C PHE A 536 -8.66 35.04 -29.73
N SER A 537 -7.49 35.46 -29.27
CA SER A 537 -6.25 34.77 -29.65
C SER A 537 -6.09 33.42 -28.91
N THR A 538 -5.34 33.43 -27.81
CA THR A 538 -5.11 32.30 -26.92
C THR A 538 -5.98 32.47 -25.68
N ILE A 539 -6.24 31.37 -24.98
CA ILE A 539 -7.10 31.35 -23.79
C ILE A 539 -6.64 32.32 -22.68
N VAL A 540 -5.36 32.76 -22.66
CA VAL A 540 -4.90 33.78 -21.70
C VAL A 540 -5.73 35.07 -21.73
N GLU A 541 -6.36 35.42 -22.86
CA GLU A 541 -7.23 36.59 -22.98
C GLU A 541 -8.54 36.48 -22.19
N SER A 542 -8.93 35.28 -21.77
CA SER A 542 -10.06 35.05 -20.86
C SER A 542 -9.62 34.90 -19.41
N VAL A 543 -8.33 34.68 -19.13
CA VAL A 543 -7.82 34.53 -17.76
C VAL A 543 -7.67 35.89 -17.09
N LEU A 544 -8.38 36.10 -15.98
CA LEU A 544 -8.31 37.32 -15.15
C LEU A 544 -7.19 37.21 -14.10
N GLY A 545 -7.00 36.02 -13.55
CA GLY A 545 -5.96 35.67 -12.58
C GLY A 545 -6.09 34.20 -12.16
N PHE A 546 -5.13 33.72 -11.38
CA PHE A 546 -5.14 32.37 -10.82
C PHE A 546 -4.28 32.28 -9.56
N ARG A 547 -4.50 31.24 -8.75
CA ARG A 547 -3.57 30.86 -7.68
C ARG A 547 -2.62 29.77 -8.17
N ILE A 548 -1.35 29.87 -7.80
CA ILE A 548 -0.32 28.88 -8.12
C ILE A 548 0.42 28.44 -6.84
N MET A 549 0.70 27.15 -6.73
CA MET A 549 1.52 26.58 -5.67
C MET A 549 2.93 26.31 -6.18
N LEU A 550 3.94 26.79 -5.45
CA LEU A 550 5.35 26.59 -5.75
C LEU A 550 5.85 25.26 -5.14
N ALA A 551 7.07 24.86 -5.51
CA ALA A 551 7.66 23.58 -5.09
C ALA A 551 7.82 23.44 -3.57
N ASP A 552 7.95 24.54 -2.83
CA ASP A 552 8.01 24.58 -1.36
C ASP A 552 6.62 24.50 -0.69
N GLY A 553 5.54 24.43 -1.48
CA GLY A 553 4.16 24.38 -0.99
C GLY A 553 3.55 25.74 -0.66
N SER A 554 4.29 26.84 -0.88
CA SER A 554 3.75 28.20 -0.77
C SER A 554 2.76 28.48 -1.91
N VAL A 555 1.74 29.30 -1.64
CA VAL A 555 0.69 29.65 -2.59
C VAL A 555 0.71 31.14 -2.84
N MET A 556 0.63 31.55 -4.10
CA MET A 556 0.59 32.95 -4.50
C MET A 556 -0.55 33.23 -5.49
N SER A 557 -1.13 34.42 -5.39
CA SER A 557 -2.09 34.95 -6.37
C SER A 557 -1.36 35.63 -7.53
N VAL A 558 -1.84 35.40 -8.75
CA VAL A 558 -1.15 35.80 -9.97
C VAL A 558 -2.16 36.39 -10.97
N SER A 559 -1.85 37.57 -11.50
CA SER A 559 -2.65 38.27 -12.51
C SER A 559 -1.76 39.20 -13.36
N ARG A 560 -2.36 39.98 -14.26
CA ARG A 560 -1.63 41.02 -15.01
C ARG A 560 -1.11 42.16 -14.12
N ASN A 561 -1.72 42.36 -12.95
CA ASN A 561 -1.38 43.45 -12.03
C ASN A 561 -0.71 42.95 -10.74
N GLU A 562 -0.81 41.65 -10.44
CA GLU A 562 -0.24 41.01 -9.25
C GLU A 562 0.69 39.88 -9.68
N ASN A 563 1.96 39.91 -9.28
CA ASN A 563 2.98 38.96 -9.73
C ASN A 563 3.03 38.77 -11.27
N PRO A 564 3.14 39.86 -12.07
CA PRO A 564 2.96 39.81 -13.53
C PRO A 564 4.03 39.00 -14.26
N ALA A 565 5.22 38.86 -13.69
CA ALA A 565 6.25 37.98 -14.24
C ALA A 565 5.84 36.50 -14.14
N MET A 566 5.28 36.09 -13.00
CA MET A 566 4.76 34.72 -12.82
C MET A 566 3.57 34.46 -13.75
N PHE A 567 2.70 35.44 -13.95
CA PHE A 567 1.56 35.33 -14.87
C PHE A 567 2.04 34.99 -16.30
N ARG A 568 3.04 35.71 -16.79
CA ARG A 568 3.63 35.49 -18.13
C ARG A 568 4.37 34.16 -18.24
N ASN A 569 5.01 33.70 -17.17
CA ASN A 569 5.84 32.49 -17.20
C ASN A 569 5.02 31.21 -17.03
N ALA A 570 4.02 31.22 -16.15
CA ALA A 570 3.23 30.02 -15.86
C ALA A 570 2.29 29.65 -17.02
N ILE A 571 1.74 30.64 -17.72
CA ILE A 571 0.92 30.44 -18.91
C ILE A 571 1.82 30.09 -20.09
N GLY A 572 1.59 28.91 -20.70
CA GLY A 572 2.51 28.36 -21.70
C GLY A 572 3.79 27.76 -21.10
N GLY A 573 3.94 27.75 -19.77
CA GLY A 573 5.11 27.23 -19.07
C GLY A 573 5.09 25.72 -18.83
N TYR A 574 4.10 24.98 -19.36
CA TYR A 574 3.97 23.53 -19.23
C TYR A 574 4.01 22.98 -17.79
N GLY A 575 3.66 23.81 -16.80
CA GLY A 575 3.68 23.44 -15.39
C GLY A 575 5.06 23.52 -14.71
N LEU A 576 6.10 24.03 -15.38
CA LEU A 576 7.46 24.11 -14.82
C LEU A 576 7.63 25.17 -13.72
N PHE A 577 6.74 26.16 -13.68
CA PHE A 577 6.80 27.26 -12.71
C PHE A 577 5.93 27.04 -11.47
N GLY A 578 5.16 25.95 -11.43
CA GLY A 578 4.30 25.60 -10.29
C GLY A 578 2.98 24.95 -10.72
N ILE A 579 2.18 24.61 -9.71
CA ILE A 579 0.88 23.93 -9.86
C ILE A 579 -0.22 24.99 -9.84
N ILE A 580 -0.88 25.22 -10.98
CA ILE A 580 -2.06 26.09 -11.03
C ILE A 580 -3.19 25.42 -10.23
N LEU A 581 -3.72 26.11 -9.24
CA LEU A 581 -4.77 25.61 -8.36
C LEU A 581 -6.14 25.97 -8.93
N ASP A 582 -6.49 27.24 -8.94
CA ASP A 582 -7.80 27.74 -9.39
C ASP A 582 -7.62 28.99 -10.23
N VAL A 583 -8.58 29.22 -11.12
CA VAL A 583 -8.49 30.17 -12.21
C VAL A 583 -9.76 31.00 -12.26
N ASP A 584 -9.58 32.31 -12.31
CA ASP A 584 -10.63 33.28 -12.61
C ASP A 584 -10.70 33.52 -14.11
N LEU A 585 -11.87 33.28 -14.69
CA LEU A 585 -12.13 33.42 -16.12
C LEU A 585 -13.21 34.48 -16.38
N ALA A 586 -12.99 35.27 -17.42
CA ALA A 586 -14.00 36.14 -18.02
C ALA A 586 -14.93 35.34 -18.94
N LEU A 587 -16.22 35.60 -18.82
CA LEU A 587 -17.29 35.02 -19.61
C LEU A 587 -17.87 36.06 -20.59
N VAL A 588 -18.63 35.59 -21.57
CA VAL A 588 -19.39 36.41 -22.52
C VAL A 588 -20.86 36.00 -22.49
N ASN A 589 -21.73 36.77 -23.16
CA ASN A 589 -23.12 36.36 -23.31
C ASN A 589 -23.20 35.12 -24.22
N ASP A 590 -23.98 34.13 -23.82
CA ASP A 590 -24.25 32.98 -24.67
C ASP A 590 -25.09 33.41 -25.89
N CYS A 591 -24.69 32.97 -27.08
CA CYS A 591 -25.31 33.31 -28.36
C CYS A 591 -25.66 32.03 -29.12
N VAL A 592 -26.86 31.98 -29.71
CA VAL A 592 -27.30 30.81 -30.48
C VAL A 592 -27.01 31.04 -31.97
N TYR A 593 -26.48 30.01 -32.62
CA TYR A 593 -26.20 30.03 -34.05
C TYR A 593 -26.99 28.93 -34.79
N GLU A 594 -27.50 29.26 -35.96
CA GLU A 594 -28.02 28.31 -36.94
C GLU A 594 -26.91 27.94 -37.93
N GLN A 595 -26.61 26.64 -38.02
CA GLN A 595 -25.59 26.11 -38.89
C GLN A 595 -26.18 25.70 -40.24
N SER A 596 -25.52 26.07 -41.34
CA SER A 596 -25.82 25.56 -42.69
C SER A 596 -24.55 25.09 -43.37
N SER A 597 -24.64 24.11 -44.27
CA SER A 597 -23.48 23.60 -45.02
C SER A 597 -23.85 23.30 -46.47
N ALA A 598 -22.91 23.55 -47.37
CA ALA A 598 -23.06 23.27 -48.80
C ALA A 598 -21.73 22.79 -49.39
N VAL A 599 -21.82 21.96 -50.44
CA VAL A 599 -20.67 21.62 -51.28
C VAL A 599 -20.67 22.57 -52.46
N ILE A 600 -19.55 23.24 -52.71
CA ILE A 600 -19.38 24.14 -53.86
C ILE A 600 -18.07 23.82 -54.59
N PRO A 601 -17.93 24.16 -55.87
CA PRO A 601 -16.62 24.11 -56.53
C PRO A 601 -15.60 24.97 -55.78
N LEU A 602 -14.38 24.47 -55.57
CA LEU A 602 -13.32 25.22 -54.89
C LEU A 602 -13.01 26.54 -55.60
N ALA A 603 -13.05 26.55 -56.94
CA ALA A 603 -12.89 27.75 -57.76
C ALA A 603 -13.93 28.85 -57.46
N ALA A 604 -15.09 28.49 -56.90
CA ALA A 604 -16.14 29.43 -56.54
C ALA A 604 -16.03 29.95 -55.09
N LEU A 605 -15.06 29.48 -54.30
CA LEU A 605 -14.97 29.76 -52.86
C LEU A 605 -14.91 31.27 -52.56
N VAL A 606 -14.03 32.01 -53.23
CA VAL A 606 -13.85 33.46 -52.98
C VAL A 606 -15.13 34.22 -53.29
N LYS A 607 -15.72 33.99 -54.47
CA LYS A 607 -16.97 34.63 -54.89
C LYS A 607 -18.14 34.27 -53.98
N ASN A 608 -18.19 33.03 -53.49
CA ASN A 608 -19.21 32.60 -52.53
C ASN A 608 -19.02 33.28 -51.17
N PHE A 609 -17.78 33.38 -50.68
CA PHE A 609 -17.45 34.08 -49.45
C PHE A 609 -17.87 35.55 -49.50
N GLU A 610 -17.50 36.28 -50.56
CA GLU A 610 -17.88 37.68 -50.74
C GLU A 610 -19.40 37.88 -50.71
N LYS A 611 -20.14 36.99 -51.40
CA LYS A 611 -21.60 37.10 -51.55
C LYS A 611 -22.37 36.67 -50.30
N GLU A 612 -22.00 35.54 -49.70
CA GLU A 612 -22.80 34.86 -48.67
C GLU A 612 -22.30 35.14 -47.25
N VAL A 613 -21.04 35.54 -47.08
CA VAL A 613 -20.39 35.77 -45.77
C VAL A 613 -20.08 37.24 -45.58
N TRP A 614 -19.24 37.83 -46.44
CA TRP A 614 -18.78 39.22 -46.27
C TRP A 614 -19.94 40.22 -46.33
N ALA A 615 -20.89 40.01 -47.22
CA ALA A 615 -22.07 40.87 -47.35
C ALA A 615 -23.16 40.60 -46.28
N ASN A 616 -23.03 39.54 -45.46
CA ASN A 616 -24.07 39.12 -44.53
C ASN A 616 -23.63 39.27 -43.06
N PRO A 617 -24.04 40.35 -42.36
CA PRO A 617 -23.59 40.62 -40.99
C PRO A 617 -24.12 39.61 -39.96
N ALA A 618 -25.12 38.78 -40.32
CA ALA A 618 -25.61 37.73 -39.43
C ALA A 618 -24.68 36.50 -39.39
N VAL A 619 -23.80 36.33 -40.38
CA VAL A 619 -22.82 35.23 -40.42
C VAL A 619 -21.61 35.64 -39.57
N GLU A 620 -21.49 35.08 -38.37
CA GLU A 620 -20.36 35.40 -37.48
C GLU A 620 -19.20 34.40 -37.58
N LEU A 621 -19.44 33.19 -38.12
CA LEU A 621 -18.39 32.20 -38.35
C LEU A 621 -18.58 31.53 -39.71
N PHE A 622 -17.46 31.33 -40.41
CA PHE A 622 -17.38 30.64 -41.69
C PHE A 622 -16.20 29.67 -41.69
N LEU A 623 -16.41 28.49 -42.29
CA LEU A 623 -15.35 27.51 -42.48
C LEU A 623 -15.46 26.87 -43.87
N ALA A 624 -14.35 26.87 -44.60
CA ALA A 624 -14.22 26.13 -45.85
C ALA A 624 -13.25 24.95 -45.68
N ARG A 625 -13.62 23.79 -46.21
CA ARG A 625 -12.80 22.57 -46.21
C ARG A 625 -12.68 22.04 -47.63
N PRO A 626 -11.61 22.40 -48.36
CA PRO A 626 -11.31 21.82 -49.66
C PRO A 626 -11.22 20.30 -49.58
N SER A 627 -11.77 19.62 -50.59
CA SER A 627 -11.76 18.17 -50.66
C SER A 627 -10.35 17.66 -50.93
N ILE A 628 -9.95 16.65 -50.18
CA ILE A 628 -8.72 15.88 -50.40
C ILE A 628 -9.02 14.46 -50.89
N SER A 629 -10.27 14.18 -51.28
CA SER A 629 -10.67 12.88 -51.84
C SER A 629 -10.10 12.70 -53.25
N PRO A 630 -9.59 11.52 -53.64
CA PRO A 630 -9.04 11.29 -54.97
C PRO A 630 -9.99 11.65 -56.13
N HIS A 631 -11.31 11.50 -55.94
CA HIS A 631 -12.31 11.72 -57.00
C HIS A 631 -12.66 13.20 -57.21
N CYS A 632 -12.39 14.05 -56.23
CA CYS A 632 -12.69 15.49 -56.28
C CYS A 632 -11.58 16.29 -55.62
N PHE A 633 -10.33 15.85 -55.82
CA PHE A 633 -9.16 16.39 -55.15
C PHE A 633 -8.98 17.87 -55.52
N LEU A 634 -9.17 18.74 -54.54
CA LEU A 634 -9.16 20.20 -54.69
C LEU A 634 -10.10 20.73 -55.78
N SER A 635 -11.11 19.97 -56.20
CA SER A 635 -12.15 20.45 -57.13
C SER A 635 -13.34 21.04 -56.38
N ASP A 636 -13.68 20.45 -55.23
CA ASP A 636 -14.82 20.84 -54.40
C ASP A 636 -14.37 21.31 -53.00
N THR A 637 -15.21 22.10 -52.34
CA THR A 637 -15.06 22.47 -50.93
C THR A 637 -16.39 22.41 -50.22
N ILE A 638 -16.37 21.92 -48.98
CA ILE A 638 -17.52 22.06 -48.09
C ILE A 638 -17.40 23.41 -47.40
N VAL A 639 -18.42 24.26 -47.57
CA VAL A 639 -18.55 25.51 -46.82
C VAL A 639 -19.59 25.35 -45.72
N THR A 640 -19.25 25.77 -44.51
CA THR A 640 -20.15 25.80 -43.36
C THR A 640 -20.23 27.23 -42.83
N MET A 641 -21.46 27.71 -42.61
CA MET A 641 -21.77 29.03 -42.08
C MET A 641 -22.56 28.89 -40.79
N TRP A 642 -22.26 29.73 -39.80
CA TRP A 642 -23.03 29.87 -38.57
C TRP A 642 -23.62 31.28 -38.51
N ARG A 643 -24.95 31.35 -38.58
CA ARG A 643 -25.70 32.61 -38.53
C ARG A 643 -26.27 32.81 -37.15
N LYS A 644 -26.06 33.98 -36.55
CA LYS A 644 -26.70 34.31 -35.28
C LYS A 644 -28.22 34.25 -35.43
N THR A 645 -28.91 33.73 -34.43
CA THR A 645 -30.36 33.60 -34.42
C THR A 645 -30.92 33.93 -33.04
N ASP A 646 -32.15 34.45 -33.02
CA ASP A 646 -32.90 34.70 -31.79
C ASP A 646 -33.60 33.44 -31.25
N ARG A 647 -33.39 32.29 -31.91
CA ARG A 647 -33.92 31.00 -31.42
C ARG A 647 -33.32 30.68 -30.06
N ILE A 648 -34.18 30.30 -29.11
CA ILE A 648 -33.80 29.90 -27.76
C ILE A 648 -33.46 28.41 -27.74
N ARG A 649 -32.45 28.03 -26.96
CA ARG A 649 -32.02 26.62 -26.82
C ARG A 649 -33.13 25.82 -26.11
N LYS A 650 -33.51 24.66 -26.67
CA LYS A 650 -34.50 23.75 -26.06
C LYS A 650 -34.08 23.40 -24.63
N GLY A 651 -34.85 23.83 -23.62
CA GLY A 651 -34.57 23.57 -22.19
C GLY A 651 -34.28 24.81 -21.31
N GLN A 652 -34.12 26.01 -21.88
CA GLN A 652 -33.90 27.24 -21.10
C GLN A 652 -35.16 27.79 -20.37
N ASN A 653 -36.34 27.18 -20.56
CA ASN A 653 -37.62 27.64 -19.99
C ASN A 653 -38.05 26.99 -18.65
N ALA A 654 -37.19 26.25 -17.96
CA ALA A 654 -37.58 25.64 -16.67
C ALA A 654 -37.54 26.57 -15.45
N GLY A 655 -37.37 27.89 -15.61
CA GLY A 655 -37.20 28.80 -14.45
C GLY A 655 -37.57 30.26 -14.66
N VAL A 656 -38.32 30.62 -15.70
CA VAL A 656 -38.81 31.99 -15.90
C VAL A 656 -40.31 31.99 -16.17
N GLU A 657 -41.07 31.47 -15.21
CA GLU A 657 -42.38 32.01 -14.85
C GLU A 657 -42.40 32.08 -13.32
N LYS A 658 -42.53 33.30 -12.79
CA LYS A 658 -42.80 33.60 -11.39
C LYS A 658 -44.23 34.11 -11.29
#